data_AF-A0A8H5NLP2-F1
#
_entry.id   AF-A0A8H5NLP2-F1
#
_cell.length_a   1.000
_cell.length_b   1.000
_cell.length_c   1.000
_cell.angle_alpha   90.00
_cell.angle_beta   90.00
_cell.angle_gamma   90.00
#
_symmetry.space_group_name_H-M   'P 1'
#
loop_
_entity.id
_entity.type
_entity.pdbx_description
1 polymer ?
#
loop_
_entity_poly.entity_id
_entity_poly.type
_entity_poly.pdbx_seq_one_letter_code
_entity_poly.pdbx_strand_id
1 'polypeptide(L)'
;MSSTTDPNPSDSRPAFIPLEANPELMTTLIHKLGVSNALAMHDVYSLTDPDLLAFIPRPALALLLVFPVSAVYESHRMAEDSLADEYKGKGDTEPVLWWPQTIRNACGLMGLLHAVCNGNAKNFIEEDSTLDVLIKKSIPLDPHGRAKVLETTPDLATAHKEAATQGDTPAPAAEDAVELHYVCFAKGTDGGLWELDGRRKGPIRRGELEDSEDVLSPKGLALADTSGIARWLLGGGREHVGLVLGNDTAGKTTLLYRLKLKEAVQALPTIGFNVETIDYPDGEKVTLWDVGGCDAIRPLIRHYMTQDRFLIFIQSCTDTEPERVEFSLEYLRMGLNMMVEYEAKHMFIIFNKQDLLSEEERPKIVKDLRDKIEVEIKPYADKLDIKILDTPGLSALGGCQVHNVMDEIRKTLKPKSAVKDTKAEIEMREKGPNEEELLSKIRTANAQSVDANTFWESFLDGSLEAWDHYTHLRAGFFIIHDCFGKGVGLLECADEFMKHLNRLREGNPERFRNTAHKTMTIFWLHQIQVAAIEYQARSHPGIFPSREAYADIVFSAPHLMNSNLWRRYYSKDLLLSPLARANYSLPDLQPLPTIKQVTYTPVQEKVVHDVDRLPRFAFSVVQKTLSSKLRRGGVVKQALEALQSSTMRLRATDASVPPYSETQAYFWIQIIHAYTRSLEVESSESHFNTYEAFKSLFDIKGDEWKEYYSRSTWESIPARMAFVNPDRKPLPNIFNLPSQARKDLAVSQMINATNNRSTNTHLPPSEDLDFLASILIDEAKLTPESELNVASHASLITFLFNRLTEKTKSTMTSTKRGDASLASSTALEIAKWTGLTQAMFWVQQIQIALAGRKEMGFEECIKGNSRLAFEELPFVYYSPQLWGSVEARDGYVMPDRQGLSSIVPGKVKQ
;
A
#
# COMPACT_ATOMS: atom_id res chain seq x y z
N MET A 1 -18.64 -8.31 -25.94
CA MET A 1 -19.98 -7.77 -25.64
C MET A 1 -19.83 -6.95 -24.38
N SER A 2 -20.28 -5.69 -24.39
CA SER A 2 -20.17 -4.74 -23.29
C SER A 2 -20.83 -5.29 -22.02
N SER A 3 -20.07 -5.52 -20.94
CA SER A 3 -20.62 -5.84 -19.63
C SER A 3 -20.55 -4.61 -18.74
N THR A 4 -21.50 -3.70 -18.93
CA THR A 4 -21.78 -2.59 -18.01
C THR A 4 -21.93 -3.14 -16.59
N THR A 5 -21.06 -2.70 -15.68
CA THR A 5 -21.08 -3.01 -14.23
C THR A 5 -22.08 -2.16 -13.46
N ASP A 6 -22.94 -1.40 -14.15
CA ASP A 6 -23.95 -0.57 -13.51
C ASP A 6 -25.03 -1.47 -12.88
N PRO A 7 -25.19 -1.47 -11.54
CA PRO A 7 -26.16 -2.30 -10.85
C PRO A 7 -27.61 -1.85 -11.11
N ASN A 8 -27.82 -0.72 -11.79
CA ASN A 8 -29.11 -0.08 -11.95
C ASN A 8 -29.93 -0.58 -13.15
N PRO A 9 -31.28 -0.48 -13.07
CA PRO A 9 -32.17 -0.63 -14.23
C PRO A 9 -31.89 0.43 -15.31
N SER A 10 -32.21 0.14 -16.58
CA SER A 10 -32.03 1.05 -17.73
C SER A 10 -32.61 2.46 -17.52
N ASP A 11 -32.02 3.48 -18.15
CA ASP A 11 -32.30 4.94 -18.03
C ASP A 11 -33.76 5.43 -18.24
N SER A 12 -34.72 4.55 -18.54
CA SER A 12 -36.14 4.88 -18.74
C SER A 12 -37.01 4.76 -17.49
N ARG A 13 -36.44 4.37 -16.34
CA ARG A 13 -37.17 4.09 -15.10
C ARG A 13 -36.95 5.18 -14.02
N PRO A 14 -37.83 5.28 -13.00
CA PRO A 14 -37.67 6.25 -11.92
C PRO A 14 -36.33 6.06 -11.18
N ALA A 15 -35.70 7.17 -10.78
CA ALA A 15 -34.44 7.17 -10.04
C ALA A 15 -34.63 7.85 -8.67
N PHE A 16 -34.15 7.20 -7.61
CA PHE A 16 -34.22 7.69 -6.24
C PHE A 16 -32.82 8.09 -5.75
N ILE A 17 -32.76 9.01 -4.77
CA ILE A 17 -31.50 9.35 -4.11
C ILE A 17 -31.04 8.11 -3.31
N PRO A 18 -29.79 7.63 -3.49
CA PRO A 18 -29.22 6.55 -2.70
C PRO A 18 -29.32 6.80 -1.19
N LEU A 19 -29.77 5.81 -0.43
CA LEU A 19 -29.95 5.94 1.01
C LEU A 19 -28.63 5.70 1.76
N GLU A 20 -28.21 6.66 2.59
CA GLU A 20 -27.07 6.50 3.50
C GLU A 20 -27.35 5.40 4.52
N ALA A 21 -26.34 4.58 4.84
CA ALA A 21 -26.41 3.51 5.83
C ALA A 21 -26.35 4.08 7.24
N ASN A 22 -27.41 4.80 7.63
CA ASN A 22 -27.49 5.53 8.88
C ASN A 22 -28.77 5.10 9.64
N PRO A 23 -28.64 4.51 10.85
CA PRO A 23 -29.79 4.02 11.60
C PRO A 23 -30.82 5.09 11.94
N GLU A 24 -30.41 6.34 12.23
CA GLU A 24 -31.33 7.42 12.58
C GLU A 24 -32.20 7.80 11.37
N LEU A 25 -31.57 7.94 10.21
CA LEU A 25 -32.23 8.22 8.94
C LEU A 25 -33.22 7.11 8.56
N MET A 26 -32.77 5.84 8.61
CA MET A 26 -33.62 4.70 8.27
C MET A 26 -34.77 4.52 9.26
N THR A 27 -34.54 4.76 10.55
CA THR A 27 -35.58 4.72 11.60
C THR A 27 -36.63 5.80 11.33
N THR A 28 -36.20 7.02 11.02
CA THR A 28 -37.10 8.12 10.67
C THR A 28 -37.96 7.78 9.45
N LEU A 29 -37.37 7.14 8.44
CA LEU A 29 -38.09 6.72 7.23
C LEU A 29 -39.16 5.66 7.52
N ILE A 30 -38.84 4.59 8.28
CA ILE A 30 -39.84 3.54 8.59
C ILE A 30 -40.97 4.06 9.47
N HIS A 31 -40.68 4.95 10.43
CA HIS A 31 -41.72 5.57 11.26
C HIS A 31 -42.66 6.44 10.43
N LYS A 32 -42.12 7.22 9.50
CA LYS A 32 -42.93 8.02 8.57
C LYS A 32 -43.81 7.17 7.66
N LEU A 33 -43.39 5.95 7.33
CA LEU A 33 -44.16 5.00 6.53
C LEU A 33 -45.22 4.24 7.36
N GLY A 34 -45.21 4.38 8.69
CA GLY A 34 -46.18 3.80 9.61
C GLY A 34 -45.72 2.57 10.37
N VAL A 35 -44.41 2.37 10.53
CA VAL A 35 -43.87 1.41 11.49
C VAL A 35 -43.88 2.03 12.88
N SER A 36 -44.34 1.28 13.88
CA SER A 36 -44.39 1.71 15.27
C SER A 36 -43.01 2.08 15.83
N ASN A 37 -42.98 3.08 16.71
CA ASN A 37 -41.78 3.50 17.46
C ASN A 37 -41.20 2.41 18.39
N ALA A 38 -41.87 1.25 18.51
CA ALA A 38 -41.33 0.07 19.18
C ALA A 38 -40.19 -0.61 18.40
N LEU A 39 -40.05 -0.33 17.10
CA LEU A 39 -38.94 -0.80 16.27
C LEU A 39 -38.05 0.37 15.85
N ALA A 40 -36.75 0.13 15.84
CA ALA A 40 -35.73 1.05 15.33
C ALA A 40 -34.60 0.26 14.67
N MET A 41 -33.84 0.95 13.81
CA MET A 41 -32.61 0.45 13.24
C MET A 41 -31.45 0.69 14.21
N HIS A 42 -30.49 -0.23 14.25
CA HIS A 42 -29.29 -0.12 15.09
C HIS A 42 -28.05 -0.44 14.26
N ASP A 43 -26.94 0.24 14.56
CA ASP A 43 -25.63 -0.13 14.01
C ASP A 43 -25.18 -1.50 14.49
N VAL A 44 -24.53 -2.24 13.60
CA VAL A 44 -23.88 -3.51 13.91
C VAL A 44 -22.37 -3.32 13.80
N TYR A 45 -21.70 -3.07 14.94
CA TYR A 45 -20.26 -2.79 14.96
C TYR A 45 -19.39 -4.01 14.60
N SER A 46 -19.89 -5.22 14.86
CA SER A 46 -19.26 -6.47 14.45
C SER A 46 -20.29 -7.56 14.31
N LEU A 47 -20.06 -8.48 13.37
CA LEU A 47 -20.86 -9.69 13.17
C LEU A 47 -20.15 -10.94 13.74
N THR A 48 -18.91 -10.81 14.23
CA THR A 48 -18.10 -11.93 14.72
C THR A 48 -17.68 -11.78 16.17
N ASP A 49 -17.69 -10.56 16.71
CA ASP A 49 -17.37 -10.27 18.10
C ASP A 49 -18.65 -10.36 18.95
N PRO A 50 -18.77 -11.36 19.85
CA PRO A 50 -19.96 -11.52 20.68
C PRO A 50 -20.21 -10.33 21.62
N ASP A 51 -19.16 -9.64 22.09
CA ASP A 51 -19.30 -8.53 23.03
C ASP A 51 -19.85 -7.29 22.32
N LEU A 52 -19.44 -7.04 21.08
CA LEU A 52 -19.99 -5.96 20.26
C LEU A 52 -21.42 -6.25 19.77
N LEU A 53 -21.76 -7.52 19.52
CA LEU A 53 -23.12 -7.94 19.19
C LEU A 53 -24.09 -7.82 20.38
N ALA A 54 -23.58 -7.90 21.61
CA ALA A 54 -24.39 -7.83 22.83
C ALA A 54 -25.02 -6.44 23.06
N PHE A 55 -24.52 -5.39 22.41
CA PHE A 55 -25.11 -4.04 22.47
C PHE A 55 -26.44 -3.92 21.71
N ILE A 56 -26.76 -4.86 20.83
CA ILE A 56 -27.94 -4.79 19.96
C ILE A 56 -29.16 -5.38 20.69
N PRO A 57 -30.29 -4.65 20.78
CA PRO A 57 -31.51 -5.18 21.37
C PRO A 57 -31.97 -6.48 20.69
N ARG A 58 -32.38 -7.47 21.48
CA ARG A 58 -32.84 -8.79 21.02
C ARG A 58 -34.34 -8.98 21.33
N PRO A 59 -35.11 -9.65 20.45
CA PRO A 59 -34.67 -10.32 19.23
C PRO A 59 -34.44 -9.33 18.05
N ALA A 60 -33.40 -9.59 17.26
CA ALA A 60 -33.14 -8.87 16.02
C ALA A 60 -34.01 -9.44 14.89
N LEU A 61 -34.94 -8.63 14.36
CA LEU A 61 -35.98 -9.13 13.43
C LEU A 61 -35.51 -9.22 11.97
N ALA A 62 -34.55 -8.38 11.58
CA ALA A 62 -33.95 -8.36 10.25
C ALA A 62 -32.52 -7.81 10.32
N LEU A 63 -31.71 -8.17 9.33
CA LEU A 63 -30.35 -7.63 9.13
C LEU A 63 -30.29 -7.01 7.73
N LEU A 64 -30.02 -5.71 7.65
CA LEU A 64 -29.65 -5.04 6.41
C LEU A 64 -28.13 -5.00 6.32
N LEU A 65 -27.61 -5.35 5.15
CA LEU A 65 -26.19 -5.34 4.87
C LEU A 65 -25.93 -4.50 3.62
N VAL A 66 -25.05 -3.50 3.74
CA VAL A 66 -24.57 -2.68 2.62
C VAL A 66 -23.13 -3.05 2.29
N PHE A 67 -22.81 -3.19 1.00
CA PHE A 67 -21.46 -3.55 0.56
C PHE A 67 -21.18 -3.10 -0.89
N PRO A 68 -19.91 -2.91 -1.29
CA PRO A 68 -19.56 -2.60 -2.66
C PRO A 68 -19.76 -3.80 -3.60
N VAL A 69 -20.43 -3.55 -4.72
CA VAL A 69 -20.70 -4.50 -5.79
C VAL A 69 -19.43 -4.70 -6.62
N SER A 70 -18.75 -5.81 -6.40
CA SER A 70 -17.60 -6.21 -7.22
C SER A 70 -18.03 -7.06 -8.42
N ALA A 71 -17.23 -7.07 -9.47
CA ALA A 71 -17.42 -7.99 -10.62
C ALA A 71 -17.47 -9.47 -10.21
N VAL A 72 -16.82 -9.81 -9.09
CA VAL A 72 -16.82 -11.17 -8.53
C VAL A 72 -18.16 -11.50 -7.88
N TYR A 73 -18.68 -10.61 -7.03
CA TYR A 73 -20.02 -10.76 -6.45
C TYR A 73 -21.08 -10.88 -7.54
N GLU A 74 -21.04 -10.01 -8.56
CA GLU A 74 -21.98 -10.09 -9.69
C GLU A 74 -21.88 -11.42 -10.42
N SER A 75 -20.67 -11.94 -10.68
CA SER A 75 -20.51 -13.23 -11.33
C SER A 75 -21.09 -14.39 -10.51
N HIS A 76 -20.95 -14.35 -9.18
CA HIS A 76 -21.49 -15.38 -8.29
C HIS A 76 -23.02 -15.30 -8.21
N ARG A 77 -23.56 -14.10 -8.02
CA ARG A 77 -25.00 -13.83 -8.04
C ARG A 77 -25.63 -14.28 -9.36
N MET A 78 -25.03 -13.91 -10.49
CA MET A 78 -25.50 -14.33 -11.82
C MET A 78 -25.44 -15.85 -12.01
N ALA A 79 -24.43 -16.52 -11.47
CA ALA A 79 -24.35 -17.98 -11.52
C ALA A 79 -25.44 -18.64 -10.65
N GLU A 80 -25.67 -18.16 -9.43
CA GLU A 80 -26.75 -18.64 -8.55
C GLU A 80 -28.13 -18.39 -9.19
N ASP A 81 -28.35 -17.18 -9.70
CA ASP A 81 -29.60 -16.81 -10.40
C ASP A 81 -29.78 -17.59 -11.72
N SER A 82 -28.71 -18.02 -12.39
CA SER A 82 -28.81 -18.81 -13.63
C SER A 82 -29.45 -20.18 -13.42
N LEU A 83 -29.34 -20.72 -12.20
CA LEU A 83 -29.90 -22.02 -11.80
C LEU A 83 -31.34 -21.90 -11.27
N ALA A 84 -31.82 -20.68 -11.03
CA ALA A 84 -33.13 -20.42 -10.45
C ALA A 84 -34.14 -19.95 -11.51
N ASP A 85 -35.39 -20.41 -11.36
CA ASP A 85 -36.54 -19.88 -12.07
C ASP A 85 -36.97 -18.53 -11.50
N GLU A 86 -37.61 -17.69 -12.33
CA GLU A 86 -38.20 -16.44 -11.85
C GLU A 86 -39.32 -16.71 -10.84
N TYR A 87 -39.28 -15.98 -9.73
CA TYR A 87 -40.28 -16.08 -8.68
C TYR A 87 -41.64 -15.56 -9.17
N LYS A 88 -42.69 -16.33 -8.92
CA LYS A 88 -44.08 -16.04 -9.36
C LYS A 88 -45.07 -16.12 -8.20
N GLY A 89 -44.58 -16.08 -6.97
CA GLY A 89 -45.42 -16.10 -5.76
C GLY A 89 -46.42 -14.94 -5.74
N LYS A 90 -47.63 -15.23 -5.27
CA LYS A 90 -48.68 -14.25 -4.96
C LYS A 90 -49.66 -14.81 -3.92
N GLY A 91 -50.28 -13.93 -3.14
CA GLY A 91 -51.30 -14.26 -2.14
C GLY A 91 -50.78 -14.40 -0.72
N ASP A 92 -51.70 -14.49 0.24
CA ASP A 92 -51.41 -14.46 1.68
C ASP A 92 -50.63 -15.67 2.21
N THR A 93 -50.45 -16.72 1.40
CA THR A 93 -49.77 -17.95 1.79
C THR A 93 -48.26 -17.91 1.56
N GLU A 94 -47.71 -16.82 1.01
CA GLU A 94 -46.27 -16.68 0.80
C GLU A 94 -45.52 -16.54 2.13
N PRO A 95 -44.35 -17.21 2.28
CA PRO A 95 -43.55 -17.12 3.49
C PRO A 95 -42.89 -15.74 3.68
N VAL A 96 -42.66 -15.03 2.58
CA VAL A 96 -42.09 -13.69 2.52
C VAL A 96 -42.73 -12.86 1.41
N LEU A 97 -42.92 -11.57 1.67
CA LEU A 97 -43.29 -10.56 0.72
C LEU A 97 -42.02 -9.95 0.10
N TRP A 98 -41.78 -10.26 -1.17
CA TRP A 98 -40.63 -9.80 -1.94
C TRP A 98 -41.05 -8.89 -3.10
N TRP A 99 -40.23 -7.85 -3.34
CA TRP A 99 -40.37 -6.88 -4.41
C TRP A 99 -39.10 -6.87 -5.26
N PRO A 100 -39.19 -7.02 -6.60
CA PRO A 100 -38.07 -6.81 -7.48
C PRO A 100 -37.75 -5.31 -7.55
N GLN A 101 -36.47 -4.98 -7.63
CA GLN A 101 -36.00 -3.61 -7.75
C GLN A 101 -36.12 -3.16 -9.21
N THR A 102 -37.01 -2.20 -9.46
CA THR A 102 -37.18 -1.57 -10.77
C THR A 102 -36.84 -0.09 -10.77
N ILE A 103 -36.73 0.52 -9.59
CA ILE A 103 -36.32 1.92 -9.38
C ILE A 103 -34.79 1.98 -9.25
N ARG A 104 -34.15 2.87 -10.01
CA ARG A 104 -32.70 3.12 -9.97
C ARG A 104 -32.30 3.68 -8.61
N ASN A 105 -31.18 3.20 -8.07
CA ASN A 105 -30.61 3.60 -6.78
C ASN A 105 -31.53 3.40 -5.55
N ALA A 106 -32.59 2.59 -5.66
CA ALA A 106 -33.53 2.34 -4.57
C ALA A 106 -33.15 1.15 -3.66
N CYS A 107 -31.99 0.51 -3.81
CA CYS A 107 -31.63 -0.71 -3.08
C CYS A 107 -31.75 -0.58 -1.56
N GLY A 108 -31.37 0.57 -0.98
CA GLY A 108 -31.56 0.85 0.45
C GLY A 108 -33.03 0.86 0.89
N LEU A 109 -33.92 1.48 0.09
CA LEU A 109 -35.36 1.43 0.33
C LEU A 109 -35.91 0.01 0.19
N MET A 110 -35.47 -0.73 -0.83
CA MET A 110 -35.90 -2.12 -1.05
C MET A 110 -35.53 -3.01 0.15
N GLY A 111 -34.28 -2.94 0.61
CA GLY A 111 -33.81 -3.68 1.78
C GLY A 111 -34.59 -3.31 3.04
N LEU A 112 -34.93 -2.04 3.22
CA LEU A 112 -35.71 -1.56 4.36
C LEU A 112 -37.16 -2.07 4.32
N LEU A 113 -37.83 -1.99 3.17
CA LEU A 113 -39.17 -2.56 2.98
C LEU A 113 -39.17 -4.06 3.21
N HIS A 114 -38.17 -4.78 2.68
CA HIS A 114 -38.00 -6.21 2.92
C HIS A 114 -37.82 -6.54 4.40
N ALA A 115 -37.12 -5.70 5.17
CA ALA A 115 -36.93 -5.91 6.60
C ALA A 115 -38.21 -5.72 7.41
N VAL A 116 -38.95 -4.63 7.19
CA VAL A 116 -40.12 -4.30 8.02
C VAL A 116 -41.40 -5.01 7.60
N CYS A 117 -41.52 -5.45 6.34
CA CYS A 117 -42.74 -6.11 5.84
C CYS A 117 -42.76 -7.63 6.01
N ASN A 118 -41.70 -8.22 6.57
CA ASN A 118 -41.54 -9.67 6.72
C ASN A 118 -41.38 -10.09 8.17
N GLY A 119 -41.63 -11.37 8.43
CA GLY A 119 -41.51 -11.96 9.77
C GLY A 119 -42.32 -11.23 10.83
N ASN A 120 -41.77 -11.17 12.04
CA ASN A 120 -42.42 -10.50 13.17
C ASN A 120 -42.41 -8.97 13.05
N ALA A 121 -41.55 -8.38 12.20
CA ALA A 121 -41.49 -6.92 12.02
C ALA A 121 -42.80 -6.38 11.43
N LYS A 122 -43.46 -7.17 10.56
CA LYS A 122 -44.76 -6.83 9.96
C LYS A 122 -45.86 -6.53 11.00
N ASN A 123 -45.78 -7.12 12.18
CA ASN A 123 -46.77 -6.94 13.25
C ASN A 123 -46.71 -5.55 13.91
N PHE A 124 -45.68 -4.76 13.62
CA PHE A 124 -45.48 -3.40 14.13
C PHE A 124 -45.89 -2.33 13.13
N ILE A 125 -46.52 -2.71 12.02
CA ILE A 125 -47.04 -1.76 11.03
C ILE A 125 -48.44 -1.31 11.47
N GLU A 126 -48.63 0.00 11.57
CA GLU A 126 -49.90 0.61 11.97
C GLU A 126 -50.96 0.46 10.88
N GLU A 127 -52.18 0.14 11.27
CA GLU A 127 -53.32 -0.03 10.36
C GLU A 127 -53.61 1.29 9.60
N ASP A 128 -53.95 1.18 8.32
CA ASP A 128 -54.22 2.29 7.40
C ASP A 128 -53.02 3.23 7.13
N SER A 129 -51.82 2.87 7.59
CA SER A 129 -50.59 3.56 7.23
C SER A 129 -50.22 3.38 5.74
N THR A 130 -49.30 4.22 5.25
CA THR A 130 -48.75 4.11 3.89
C THR A 130 -48.24 2.69 3.61
N LEU A 131 -47.52 2.09 4.57
CA LEU A 131 -46.95 0.76 4.43
C LEU A 131 -48.02 -0.35 4.49
N ASP A 132 -49.02 -0.24 5.38
CA ASP A 132 -50.14 -1.19 5.45
C ASP A 132 -50.93 -1.23 4.14
N VAL A 133 -51.28 -0.05 3.59
CA VAL A 133 -51.95 0.07 2.29
C VAL A 133 -51.11 -0.53 1.17
N LEU A 134 -49.80 -0.30 1.19
CA LEU A 134 -48.86 -0.82 0.21
C LEU A 134 -48.75 -2.35 0.26
N ILE A 135 -48.73 -2.94 1.46
CA ILE A 135 -48.73 -4.40 1.68
C ILE A 135 -50.04 -5.00 1.17
N LYS A 136 -51.19 -4.46 1.60
CA LYS A 136 -52.53 -4.94 1.18
C LYS A 136 -52.70 -4.93 -0.35
N LYS A 137 -52.15 -3.92 -1.03
CA LYS A 137 -52.13 -3.85 -2.51
C LYS A 137 -51.14 -4.82 -3.15
N SER A 138 -50.02 -5.13 -2.51
CA SER A 138 -48.93 -5.95 -3.06
C SER A 138 -49.19 -7.45 -2.96
N ILE A 139 -49.85 -7.91 -1.89
CA ILE A 139 -50.17 -9.33 -1.64
C ILE A 139 -50.82 -10.04 -2.84
N PRO A 140 -51.91 -9.54 -3.46
CA PRO A 140 -52.59 -10.26 -4.54
C PRO A 140 -51.85 -10.23 -5.88
N LEU A 141 -50.77 -9.44 -5.98
CA LEU A 141 -50.03 -9.21 -7.22
C LEU A 141 -48.82 -10.13 -7.34
N ASP A 142 -48.42 -10.40 -8.57
CA ASP A 142 -47.12 -11.00 -8.88
C ASP A 142 -45.97 -9.98 -8.67
N PRO A 143 -44.69 -10.41 -8.67
CA PRO A 143 -43.56 -9.52 -8.40
C PRO A 143 -43.49 -8.27 -9.30
N HIS A 144 -43.86 -8.38 -10.58
CA HIS A 144 -43.87 -7.21 -11.47
C HIS A 144 -45.00 -6.22 -11.12
N GLY A 145 -46.19 -6.74 -10.79
CA GLY A 145 -47.29 -5.92 -10.29
C GLY A 145 -46.92 -5.21 -8.98
N ARG A 146 -46.23 -5.91 -8.07
CA ARG A 146 -45.70 -5.35 -6.81
C ARG A 146 -44.74 -4.19 -7.05
N ALA A 147 -43.77 -4.35 -7.94
CA ALA A 147 -42.83 -3.28 -8.28
C ALA A 147 -43.54 -2.04 -8.85
N LYS A 148 -44.55 -2.23 -9.69
CA LYS A 148 -45.36 -1.13 -10.23
C LYS A 148 -46.12 -0.36 -9.14
N VAL A 149 -46.56 -1.03 -8.08
CA VAL A 149 -47.16 -0.35 -6.92
C VAL A 149 -46.13 0.56 -6.24
N LEU A 150 -44.88 0.11 -6.06
CA LEU A 150 -43.82 0.95 -5.50
C LEU A 150 -43.53 2.19 -6.38
N GLU A 151 -43.40 1.98 -7.71
CA GLU A 151 -43.14 3.05 -8.67
C GLU A 151 -44.22 4.13 -8.72
N THR A 152 -45.47 3.77 -8.40
CA THR A 152 -46.64 4.65 -8.56
C THR A 152 -47.20 5.19 -7.25
N THR A 153 -46.57 4.91 -6.11
CA THR A 153 -47.01 5.39 -4.79
C THR A 153 -46.30 6.71 -4.42
N PRO A 154 -46.98 7.88 -4.50
CA PRO A 154 -46.32 9.18 -4.29
C PRO A 154 -45.85 9.40 -2.85
N ASP A 155 -46.58 8.88 -1.87
CA ASP A 155 -46.27 9.03 -0.45
C ASP A 155 -44.95 8.32 -0.09
N LEU A 156 -44.69 7.16 -0.70
CA LEU A 156 -43.43 6.43 -0.56
C LEU A 156 -42.26 7.23 -1.14
N ALA A 157 -42.41 7.75 -2.37
CA ALA A 157 -41.38 8.54 -3.03
C ALA A 157 -41.06 9.83 -2.25
N THR A 158 -42.08 10.48 -1.69
CA THR A 158 -41.94 11.69 -0.89
C THR A 158 -41.23 11.41 0.43
N ALA A 159 -41.64 10.35 1.15
CA ALA A 159 -40.97 9.93 2.39
C ALA A 159 -39.50 9.57 2.16
N HIS A 160 -39.20 8.79 1.10
CA HIS A 160 -37.83 8.43 0.73
C HIS A 160 -36.97 9.66 0.44
N LYS A 161 -37.46 10.57 -0.41
CA LYS A 161 -36.70 11.77 -0.80
C LYS A 161 -36.35 12.64 0.39
N GLU A 162 -37.29 12.87 1.29
CA GLU A 162 -37.04 13.67 2.49
C GLU A 162 -35.99 13.02 3.40
N ALA A 163 -36.07 11.71 3.64
CA ALA A 163 -35.11 11.00 4.48
C ALA A 163 -33.71 10.99 3.85
N ALA A 164 -33.59 10.68 2.55
CA ALA A 164 -32.32 10.61 1.84
C ALA A 164 -31.55 11.95 1.78
N THR A 165 -32.22 13.08 2.05
CA THR A 165 -31.60 14.41 2.12
C THR A 165 -31.11 14.83 3.52
N GLN A 166 -31.30 13.99 4.55
CA GLN A 166 -31.01 14.33 5.95
C GLN A 166 -29.81 13.56 6.55
N GLY A 167 -29.08 12.80 5.74
CA GLY A 167 -27.90 12.03 6.21
C GLY A 167 -26.72 12.92 6.60
N ASP A 168 -25.69 12.31 7.19
CA ASP A 168 -24.47 13.00 7.59
C ASP A 168 -23.60 13.40 6.38
N THR A 169 -23.84 12.76 5.24
CA THR A 169 -23.17 13.05 3.97
C THR A 169 -24.07 13.81 2.98
N PRO A 170 -23.50 14.69 2.13
CA PRO A 170 -24.27 15.34 1.07
C PRO A 170 -24.90 14.33 0.12
N ALA A 171 -26.23 14.41 -0.05
CA ALA A 171 -26.97 13.54 -0.95
C ALA A 171 -26.49 13.70 -2.41
N PRO A 172 -26.11 12.61 -3.11
CA PRO A 172 -25.76 12.66 -4.52
C PRO A 172 -26.99 12.87 -5.40
N ALA A 173 -26.80 13.09 -6.71
CA ALA A 173 -27.91 13.13 -7.64
C ALA A 173 -28.57 11.74 -7.73
N ALA A 174 -29.88 11.70 -7.97
CA ALA A 174 -30.62 10.43 -8.05
C ALA A 174 -30.11 9.53 -9.19
N GLU A 175 -29.50 10.12 -10.21
CA GLU A 175 -28.96 9.46 -11.39
C GLU A 175 -27.47 9.08 -11.26
N ASP A 176 -26.78 9.48 -10.19
CA ASP A 176 -25.35 9.15 -10.02
C ASP A 176 -25.13 7.64 -9.93
N ALA A 177 -24.01 7.17 -10.47
CA ALA A 177 -23.64 5.76 -10.38
C ALA A 177 -23.16 5.44 -8.96
N VAL A 178 -23.79 4.44 -8.33
CA VAL A 178 -23.43 3.99 -6.98
C VAL A 178 -22.89 2.57 -7.04
N GLU A 179 -21.71 2.37 -6.47
CA GLU A 179 -21.04 1.07 -6.43
C GLU A 179 -21.43 0.24 -5.21
N LEU A 180 -22.30 0.74 -4.32
CA LEU A 180 -22.79 0.05 -3.12
C LEU A 180 -24.17 -0.57 -3.35
N HIS A 181 -24.46 -1.70 -2.69
CA HIS A 181 -25.74 -2.39 -2.76
C HIS A 181 -26.19 -2.91 -1.39
N TYR A 182 -27.51 -2.94 -1.20
CA TYR A 182 -28.14 -3.44 0.02
C TYR A 182 -28.78 -4.81 -0.20
N VAL A 183 -28.61 -5.69 0.78
CA VAL A 183 -29.31 -6.97 0.88
C VAL A 183 -29.95 -7.09 2.26
N CYS A 184 -31.15 -7.66 2.32
CA CYS A 184 -31.88 -7.89 3.57
C CYS A 184 -31.92 -9.38 3.90
N PHE A 185 -31.72 -9.73 5.17
CA PHE A 185 -32.00 -11.04 5.73
C PHE A 185 -33.12 -10.93 6.77
N ALA A 186 -34.18 -11.71 6.60
CA ALA A 186 -35.33 -11.72 7.49
C ALA A 186 -35.88 -13.13 7.70
N LYS A 187 -36.47 -13.38 8.87
CA LYS A 187 -37.15 -14.65 9.16
C LYS A 187 -38.55 -14.62 8.52
N GLY A 188 -38.89 -15.64 7.73
CA GLY A 188 -40.21 -15.79 7.11
C GLY A 188 -41.25 -16.32 8.09
N THR A 189 -42.53 -16.31 7.69
CA THR A 189 -43.62 -16.91 8.50
C THR A 189 -43.51 -18.43 8.60
N ASP A 190 -42.69 -19.05 7.75
CA ASP A 190 -42.35 -20.48 7.74
C ASP A 190 -41.18 -20.82 8.68
N GLY A 191 -40.63 -19.85 9.41
CA GLY A 191 -39.45 -20.02 10.27
C GLY A 191 -38.12 -20.08 9.52
N GLY A 192 -38.13 -19.99 8.19
CA GLY A 192 -36.92 -19.96 7.37
C GLY A 192 -36.20 -18.61 7.45
N LEU A 193 -34.88 -18.59 7.33
CA LEU A 193 -34.12 -17.36 7.07
C LEU A 193 -34.09 -17.12 5.55
N TRP A 194 -34.53 -15.94 5.14
CA TRP A 194 -34.64 -15.56 3.73
C TRP A 194 -33.69 -14.40 3.40
N GLU A 195 -32.94 -14.53 2.32
CA GLU A 195 -32.22 -13.44 1.66
C GLU A 195 -33.14 -12.76 0.65
N LEU A 196 -33.29 -11.46 0.81
CA LEU A 196 -34.21 -10.60 0.06
C LEU A 196 -33.36 -9.52 -0.64
N ASP A 197 -33.08 -9.76 -1.92
CA ASP A 197 -32.41 -8.82 -2.82
C ASP A 197 -33.32 -8.57 -4.02
N GLY A 198 -33.68 -7.31 -4.27
CA GLY A 198 -34.56 -6.94 -5.38
C GLY A 198 -33.95 -7.13 -6.77
N ARG A 199 -32.62 -7.29 -6.89
CA ARG A 199 -31.92 -7.48 -8.19
C ARG A 199 -31.88 -8.95 -8.65
N ARG A 200 -32.27 -9.88 -7.77
CA ARG A 200 -32.32 -11.31 -8.06
C ARG A 200 -33.60 -11.71 -8.77
N LYS A 201 -33.66 -12.96 -9.24
CA LYS A 201 -34.88 -13.56 -9.82
C LYS A 201 -35.98 -13.85 -8.79
N GLY A 202 -35.67 -13.78 -7.49
CA GLY A 202 -36.59 -14.08 -6.39
C GLY A 202 -35.91 -14.07 -5.02
N PRO A 203 -36.69 -14.22 -3.94
CA PRO A 203 -36.16 -14.41 -2.59
C PRO A 203 -35.51 -15.79 -2.44
N ILE A 204 -34.42 -15.89 -1.66
CA ILE A 204 -33.67 -17.14 -1.47
C ILE A 204 -33.80 -17.62 -0.02
N ARG A 205 -34.31 -18.84 0.19
CA ARG A 205 -34.34 -19.48 1.52
C ARG A 205 -32.95 -20.03 1.85
N ARG A 206 -32.30 -19.52 2.89
CA ARG A 206 -30.93 -19.90 3.29
C ARG A 206 -30.88 -21.06 4.28
N GLY A 207 -31.92 -21.23 5.09
CA GLY A 207 -32.03 -22.33 6.05
C GLY A 207 -33.14 -22.11 7.07
N GLU A 208 -33.13 -22.87 8.16
CA GLU A 208 -34.18 -22.84 9.20
C GLU A 208 -33.63 -22.25 10.50
N LEU A 209 -34.43 -21.38 11.13
CA LEU A 209 -34.15 -20.81 12.45
C LEU A 209 -35.20 -21.29 13.46
N GLU A 210 -34.73 -21.76 14.61
CA GLU A 210 -35.59 -22.15 15.72
C GLU A 210 -36.30 -20.92 16.30
N ASP A 211 -37.39 -21.11 17.04
CA ASP A 211 -38.18 -19.99 17.58
C ASP A 211 -37.38 -19.09 18.55
N SER A 212 -36.39 -19.66 19.24
CA SER A 212 -35.45 -18.92 20.09
C SER A 212 -34.32 -18.23 19.33
N GLU A 213 -34.15 -18.52 18.04
CA GLU A 213 -33.10 -17.98 17.18
C GLU A 213 -33.62 -16.84 16.33
N ASP A 214 -32.88 -15.74 16.33
CA ASP A 214 -33.12 -14.59 15.47
C ASP A 214 -32.02 -14.45 14.40
N VAL A 215 -32.09 -13.40 13.58
CA VAL A 215 -31.17 -13.22 12.44
C VAL A 215 -29.71 -12.97 12.85
N LEU A 216 -29.46 -12.51 14.08
CA LEU A 216 -28.12 -12.29 14.66
C LEU A 216 -27.70 -13.40 15.63
N SER A 217 -28.43 -14.52 15.69
CA SER A 217 -27.98 -15.72 16.38
C SER A 217 -26.78 -16.33 15.64
N PRO A 218 -25.91 -17.12 16.31
CA PRO A 218 -24.79 -17.78 15.65
C PRO A 218 -25.18 -18.58 14.40
N LYS A 219 -26.34 -19.26 14.44
CA LYS A 219 -26.90 -19.99 13.31
C LYS A 219 -27.48 -19.04 12.26
N GLY A 220 -28.17 -17.97 12.65
CA GLY A 220 -28.64 -16.92 11.75
C GLY A 220 -27.50 -16.31 10.93
N LEU A 221 -26.40 -15.96 11.59
CA LEU A 221 -25.20 -15.43 10.96
C LEU A 221 -24.52 -16.47 10.06
N ALA A 222 -24.42 -17.72 10.49
CA ALA A 222 -23.85 -18.80 9.67
C ALA A 222 -24.70 -19.12 8.43
N LEU A 223 -26.03 -19.04 8.53
CA LEU A 223 -26.94 -19.21 7.40
C LEU A 223 -26.89 -18.00 6.46
N ALA A 224 -26.81 -16.78 6.99
CA ALA A 224 -26.57 -15.58 6.19
C ALA A 224 -25.21 -15.63 5.47
N ASP A 225 -24.19 -16.28 6.07
CA ASP A 225 -22.86 -16.51 5.50
C ASP A 225 -22.85 -17.52 4.33
N THR A 226 -23.91 -18.31 4.13
CA THR A 226 -24.00 -19.20 2.95
C THR A 226 -24.12 -18.42 1.62
N SER A 227 -24.38 -17.11 1.67
CA SER A 227 -24.31 -16.19 0.53
C SER A 227 -22.88 -15.85 0.07
N GLY A 228 -21.85 -16.22 0.84
CA GLY A 228 -20.45 -15.85 0.61
C GLY A 228 -20.11 -14.40 0.98
N ILE A 229 -21.11 -13.58 1.35
CA ILE A 229 -20.94 -12.15 1.64
C ILE A 229 -20.27 -11.94 3.02
N ALA A 230 -20.61 -12.73 4.04
CA ALA A 230 -19.98 -12.62 5.36
C ALA A 230 -18.55 -13.19 5.39
N ARG A 231 -18.23 -14.24 4.64
CA ARG A 231 -16.85 -14.73 4.44
C ARG A 231 -15.96 -13.73 3.70
N TRP A 232 -16.53 -12.96 2.76
CA TRP A 232 -15.85 -11.86 2.07
C TRP A 232 -15.70 -10.60 2.94
N LEU A 233 -16.70 -10.25 3.77
CA LEU A 233 -16.66 -9.08 4.65
C LEU A 233 -15.91 -9.28 5.98
N LEU A 234 -15.91 -10.50 6.54
CA LEU A 234 -15.49 -10.78 7.92
C LEU A 234 -14.50 -11.94 8.03
N GLY A 235 -14.36 -12.74 6.99
CA GLY A 235 -13.29 -13.71 6.90
C GLY A 235 -12.01 -12.98 6.58
N GLY A 236 -11.12 -12.83 7.56
CA GLY A 236 -9.69 -12.81 7.27
C GLY A 236 -9.38 -14.13 6.58
N GLY A 237 -9.53 -14.18 5.25
CA GLY A 237 -9.35 -15.43 4.55
C GLY A 237 -7.92 -15.89 4.74
N ARG A 238 -7.74 -17.22 4.67
CA ARG A 238 -6.44 -17.80 4.94
C ARG A 238 -5.44 -17.25 3.95
N GLU A 239 -4.35 -16.71 4.48
CA GLU A 239 -3.22 -16.29 3.68
C GLU A 239 -2.30 -17.50 3.51
N HIS A 240 -2.19 -17.96 2.28
CA HIS A 240 -1.25 -19.00 1.89
C HIS A 240 -0.08 -18.36 1.17
N VAL A 241 1.14 -18.70 1.56
CA VAL A 241 2.35 -18.20 0.93
C VAL A 241 3.04 -19.34 0.19
N GLY A 242 3.26 -19.16 -1.11
CA GLY A 242 3.86 -20.17 -1.98
C GLY A 242 5.09 -19.65 -2.73
N LEU A 243 6.11 -20.48 -2.87
CA LEU A 243 7.23 -20.20 -3.77
C LEU A 243 6.99 -20.86 -5.14
N VAL A 244 7.25 -20.14 -6.23
CA VAL A 244 7.18 -20.67 -7.59
C VAL A 244 8.58 -20.89 -8.14
N LEU A 245 8.95 -22.17 -8.32
CA LEU A 245 10.24 -22.62 -8.85
C LEU A 245 10.08 -23.22 -10.26
N GLY A 246 11.20 -23.42 -10.94
CA GLY A 246 11.27 -23.92 -12.32
C GLY A 246 12.33 -23.19 -13.15
N ASN A 247 12.77 -23.82 -14.23
CA ASN A 247 13.83 -23.28 -15.10
C ASN A 247 13.54 -21.85 -15.61
N ASP A 248 14.59 -21.19 -16.10
CA ASP A 248 14.44 -19.93 -16.83
C ASP A 248 13.52 -20.15 -18.03
N THR A 249 12.64 -19.16 -18.26
CA THR A 249 11.56 -19.19 -19.26
C THR A 249 10.46 -20.23 -19.04
N ALA A 250 10.40 -20.97 -17.92
CA ALA A 250 9.32 -21.95 -17.66
C ALA A 250 7.90 -21.35 -17.59
N GLY A 251 7.78 -20.01 -17.51
CA GLY A 251 6.51 -19.29 -17.50
C GLY A 251 5.98 -18.94 -16.10
N LYS A 252 6.85 -18.91 -15.09
CA LYS A 252 6.53 -18.56 -13.69
C LYS A 252 5.92 -17.17 -13.54
N THR A 253 6.62 -16.14 -14.02
CA THR A 253 6.15 -14.75 -14.04
C THR A 253 4.88 -14.59 -14.86
N THR A 254 4.80 -15.28 -16.01
CA THR A 254 3.61 -15.28 -16.86
C THR A 254 2.41 -15.89 -16.14
N LEU A 255 2.60 -16.99 -15.41
CA LEU A 255 1.55 -17.62 -14.60
C LEU A 255 1.07 -16.65 -13.51
N LEU A 256 2.02 -16.03 -12.80
CA LEU A 256 1.75 -15.09 -11.72
C LEU A 256 0.94 -13.87 -12.22
N TYR A 257 1.36 -13.25 -13.33
CA TYR A 257 0.63 -12.13 -13.93
C TYR A 257 -0.69 -12.53 -14.56
N ARG A 258 -0.79 -13.74 -15.13
CA ARG A 258 -2.07 -14.23 -15.62
C ARG A 258 -3.08 -14.38 -14.48
N LEU A 259 -2.63 -14.84 -13.32
CA LEU A 259 -3.45 -14.96 -12.11
C LEU A 259 -3.84 -13.58 -11.55
N LYS A 260 -2.88 -12.65 -11.46
CA LYS A 260 -3.10 -11.32 -10.86
C LYS A 260 -3.90 -10.37 -11.76
N LEU A 261 -3.52 -10.25 -13.03
CA LEU A 261 -4.04 -9.24 -13.96
C LEU A 261 -5.18 -9.77 -14.84
N LYS A 262 -5.38 -11.09 -14.89
CA LYS A 262 -6.36 -11.77 -15.78
C LYS A 262 -6.16 -11.50 -17.28
N GLU A 263 -5.06 -10.87 -17.67
CA GLU A 263 -4.68 -10.54 -19.05
C GLU A 263 -3.37 -11.21 -19.45
N ALA A 264 -3.11 -11.30 -20.75
CA ALA A 264 -1.87 -11.85 -21.29
C ALA A 264 -0.81 -10.73 -21.35
N VAL A 265 0.10 -10.73 -20.38
CA VAL A 265 1.18 -9.72 -20.31
C VAL A 265 2.51 -10.37 -20.69
N GLN A 266 3.26 -9.70 -21.57
CA GLN A 266 4.63 -10.09 -21.88
C GLN A 266 5.52 -9.79 -20.67
N ALA A 267 5.90 -10.83 -19.93
CA ALA A 267 6.77 -10.70 -18.76
C ALA A 267 8.23 -10.44 -19.17
N LEU A 268 8.89 -9.52 -18.46
CA LEU A 268 10.36 -9.46 -18.43
C LEU A 268 10.89 -10.62 -17.58
N PRO A 269 12.09 -11.14 -17.85
CA PRO A 269 12.67 -12.16 -16.99
C PRO A 269 12.89 -11.66 -15.56
N THR A 270 12.33 -12.37 -14.56
CA THR A 270 12.45 -12.01 -13.14
C THR A 270 13.89 -12.04 -12.66
N ILE A 271 14.38 -10.91 -12.15
CA ILE A 271 15.62 -10.84 -11.38
C ILE A 271 15.26 -11.01 -9.92
N GLY A 272 15.71 -12.09 -9.29
CA GLY A 272 15.46 -12.36 -7.88
C GLY A 272 14.07 -12.90 -7.66
N PHE A 273 13.11 -12.03 -7.37
CA PHE A 273 11.77 -12.42 -6.97
C PHE A 273 10.73 -11.41 -7.47
N ASN A 274 9.57 -11.89 -7.91
CA ASN A 274 8.35 -11.11 -8.10
C ASN A 274 7.28 -11.72 -7.19
N VAL A 275 6.60 -10.93 -6.37
CA VAL A 275 5.61 -11.45 -5.43
C VAL A 275 4.28 -10.78 -5.69
N GLU A 276 3.25 -11.57 -5.92
CA GLU A 276 1.90 -11.05 -6.07
C GLU A 276 0.97 -11.82 -5.14
N THR A 277 0.10 -11.08 -4.47
CA THR A 277 -1.02 -11.63 -3.71
C THR A 277 -2.23 -11.72 -4.62
N ILE A 278 -2.74 -12.92 -4.79
CA ILE A 278 -3.96 -13.22 -5.54
C ILE A 278 -5.10 -13.31 -4.54
N ASP A 279 -6.04 -12.38 -4.65
CA ASP A 279 -7.24 -12.35 -3.83
C ASP A 279 -8.31 -13.26 -4.44
N TYR A 280 -8.83 -14.20 -3.65
CA TYR A 280 -9.88 -15.13 -4.07
C TYR A 280 -11.27 -14.70 -3.56
N PRO A 281 -12.34 -15.10 -4.28
CA PRO A 281 -13.72 -14.72 -3.92
C PRO A 281 -14.16 -15.11 -2.52
N ASP A 282 -13.61 -16.20 -1.96
CA ASP A 282 -13.91 -16.70 -0.62
C ASP A 282 -13.01 -16.09 0.47
N GLY A 283 -12.38 -14.95 0.18
CA GLY A 283 -11.53 -14.19 1.09
C GLY A 283 -10.10 -14.69 1.21
N GLU A 284 -9.81 -15.94 0.79
CA GLU A 284 -8.46 -16.50 0.81
C GLU A 284 -7.52 -15.65 -0.04
N LYS A 285 -6.28 -15.51 0.43
CA LYS A 285 -5.22 -14.85 -0.32
C LYS A 285 -4.11 -15.83 -0.56
N VAL A 286 -3.65 -15.92 -1.80
CA VAL A 286 -2.46 -16.69 -2.13
C VAL A 286 -1.38 -15.73 -2.57
N THR A 287 -0.35 -15.58 -1.74
CA THR A 287 0.84 -14.81 -2.06
C THR A 287 1.86 -15.73 -2.72
N LEU A 288 2.09 -15.55 -4.02
CA LEU A 288 3.04 -16.34 -4.77
C LEU A 288 4.33 -15.56 -5.02
N TRP A 289 5.45 -16.15 -4.63
CA TRP A 289 6.79 -15.65 -4.86
C TRP A 289 7.38 -16.32 -6.11
N ASP A 290 7.28 -15.66 -7.25
CA ASP A 290 7.99 -16.03 -8.48
C ASP A 290 9.48 -15.79 -8.32
N VAL A 291 10.24 -16.88 -8.25
CA VAL A 291 11.69 -16.83 -8.11
C VAL A 291 12.37 -16.82 -9.47
N GLY A 292 13.26 -15.87 -9.73
CA GLY A 292 14.09 -15.83 -10.92
C GLY A 292 14.88 -17.14 -11.12
N GLY A 293 14.77 -17.73 -12.31
CA GLY A 293 15.29 -19.07 -12.59
C GLY A 293 16.79 -19.18 -12.88
N CYS A 294 17.56 -18.09 -12.72
CA CYS A 294 18.99 -18.04 -13.07
C CYS A 294 19.88 -18.58 -11.96
N ASP A 295 20.90 -19.37 -12.32
CA ASP A 295 21.89 -20.00 -11.43
C ASP A 295 22.44 -19.11 -10.33
N ALA A 296 22.71 -17.84 -10.64
CA ALA A 296 23.38 -16.94 -9.73
C ALA A 296 22.53 -16.60 -8.48
N ILE A 297 21.20 -16.56 -8.62
CA ILE A 297 20.26 -16.17 -7.56
C ILE A 297 19.58 -17.36 -6.86
N ARG A 298 19.75 -18.59 -7.38
CA ARG A 298 19.17 -19.81 -6.78
C ARG A 298 19.59 -20.07 -5.33
N PRO A 299 20.84 -19.85 -4.91
CA PRO A 299 21.23 -20.07 -3.52
C PRO A 299 20.47 -19.18 -2.52
N LEU A 300 19.86 -18.09 -2.98
CA LEU A 300 19.12 -17.16 -2.13
C LEU A 300 17.74 -17.69 -1.73
N ILE A 301 17.21 -18.68 -2.47
CA ILE A 301 15.84 -19.19 -2.30
C ILE A 301 15.61 -19.75 -0.90
N ARG A 302 16.66 -20.33 -0.30
CA ARG A 302 16.64 -20.86 1.07
C ARG A 302 16.19 -19.83 2.11
N HIS A 303 16.46 -18.54 1.90
CA HIS A 303 16.06 -17.47 2.81
C HIS A 303 14.56 -17.18 2.79
N TYR A 304 13.84 -17.72 1.80
CA TYR A 304 12.39 -17.54 1.63
C TYR A 304 11.63 -18.84 1.85
N MET A 305 12.27 -19.93 2.25
CA MET A 305 11.56 -21.14 2.63
C MET A 305 11.33 -21.13 4.14
N THR A 306 10.09 -21.35 4.55
CA THR A 306 9.68 -21.50 5.95
C THR A 306 8.65 -22.62 6.04
N GLN A 307 8.49 -23.21 7.22
CA GLN A 307 7.63 -24.39 7.45
C GLN A 307 6.16 -24.22 6.98
N ASP A 308 5.66 -22.98 6.95
CA ASP A 308 4.29 -22.60 6.59
C ASP A 308 4.09 -22.38 5.08
N ARG A 309 5.16 -22.46 4.28
CA ARG A 309 5.10 -22.22 2.83
C ARG A 309 4.88 -23.50 2.04
N PHE A 310 4.23 -23.35 0.88
CA PHE A 310 4.14 -24.40 -0.13
C PHE A 310 5.00 -24.06 -1.35
N LEU A 311 5.25 -25.04 -2.23
CA LEU A 311 6.10 -24.85 -3.41
C LEU A 311 5.37 -25.30 -4.67
N ILE A 312 5.33 -24.45 -5.70
CA ILE A 312 4.89 -24.80 -7.06
C ILE A 312 6.13 -24.94 -7.95
N PHE A 313 6.41 -26.15 -8.45
CA PHE A 313 7.45 -26.38 -9.43
C PHE A 313 6.86 -26.42 -10.84
N ILE A 314 7.32 -25.52 -11.71
CA ILE A 314 6.87 -25.42 -13.10
C ILE A 314 7.90 -26.06 -14.03
N GLN A 315 7.52 -27.16 -14.68
CA GLN A 315 8.26 -27.76 -15.78
C GLN A 315 7.75 -27.21 -17.12
N SER A 316 8.66 -26.72 -17.98
CA SER A 316 8.31 -26.34 -19.35
C SER A 316 8.21 -27.59 -20.23
N CYS A 317 7.10 -27.79 -20.93
CA CYS A 317 6.94 -28.89 -21.88
C CYS A 317 7.79 -28.73 -23.15
N THR A 318 8.33 -27.53 -23.39
CA THR A 318 9.27 -27.27 -24.49
C THR A 318 10.73 -27.54 -24.12
N ASP A 319 11.03 -27.87 -22.85
CA ASP A 319 12.38 -28.24 -22.43
C ASP A 319 12.60 -29.73 -22.73
N THR A 320 12.78 -30.07 -24.00
CA THR A 320 12.96 -31.46 -24.46
C THR A 320 14.44 -31.85 -24.61
N GLU A 321 15.34 -30.87 -24.66
CA GLU A 321 16.78 -31.11 -24.74
C GLU A 321 17.31 -31.78 -23.45
N PRO A 322 18.13 -32.84 -23.54
CA PRO A 322 18.59 -33.60 -22.37
C PRO A 322 19.22 -32.73 -21.28
N GLU A 323 20.06 -31.77 -21.66
CA GLU A 323 20.71 -30.85 -20.72
C GLU A 323 19.71 -29.94 -19.99
N ARG A 324 18.68 -29.45 -20.70
CA ARG A 324 17.60 -28.62 -20.11
C ARG A 324 16.75 -29.41 -19.12
N VAL A 325 16.48 -30.68 -19.46
CA VAL A 325 15.73 -31.60 -18.60
C VAL A 325 16.53 -31.89 -17.34
N GLU A 326 17.79 -32.33 -17.46
CA GLU A 326 18.64 -32.62 -16.30
C GLU A 326 18.77 -31.41 -15.38
N PHE A 327 18.98 -30.23 -15.96
CA PHE A 327 19.04 -28.98 -15.21
C PHE A 327 17.73 -28.66 -14.46
N SER A 328 16.58 -28.99 -15.04
CA SER A 328 15.28 -28.89 -14.34
C SER A 328 15.20 -29.88 -13.18
N LEU A 329 15.67 -31.11 -13.38
CA LEU A 329 15.67 -32.15 -12.34
C LEU A 329 16.63 -31.80 -11.20
N GLU A 330 17.82 -31.26 -11.48
CA GLU A 330 18.73 -30.71 -10.46
C GLU A 330 18.04 -29.62 -9.64
N TYR A 331 17.28 -28.73 -10.29
CA TYR A 331 16.57 -27.67 -9.59
C TYR A 331 15.39 -28.20 -8.76
N LEU A 332 14.71 -29.24 -9.24
CA LEU A 332 13.70 -29.97 -8.47
C LEU A 332 14.33 -30.62 -7.23
N ARG A 333 15.47 -31.32 -7.37
CA ARG A 333 16.22 -31.91 -6.24
C ARG A 333 16.59 -30.85 -5.20
N MET A 334 17.04 -29.68 -5.65
CA MET A 334 17.33 -28.55 -4.76
C MET A 334 16.08 -28.09 -3.99
N GLY A 335 14.94 -27.95 -4.68
CA GLY A 335 13.67 -27.59 -4.05
C GLY A 335 13.19 -28.62 -3.02
N LEU A 336 13.28 -29.91 -3.34
CA LEU A 336 12.91 -31.01 -2.45
C LEU A 336 13.77 -31.04 -1.18
N ASN A 337 15.09 -30.95 -1.32
CA ASN A 337 16.00 -30.91 -0.17
C ASN A 337 15.73 -29.71 0.74
N MET A 338 15.53 -28.53 0.14
CA MET A 338 15.20 -27.32 0.87
C MET A 338 13.87 -27.45 1.63
N MET A 339 12.83 -28.04 1.03
CA MET A 339 11.57 -28.26 1.75
C MET A 339 11.74 -29.16 2.97
N VAL A 340 12.55 -30.21 2.87
CA VAL A 340 12.86 -31.09 4.01
C VAL A 340 13.63 -30.34 5.10
N GLU A 341 14.63 -29.54 4.73
CA GLU A 341 15.46 -28.76 5.68
C GLU A 341 14.62 -27.77 6.50
N TYR A 342 13.64 -27.11 5.87
CA TYR A 342 12.80 -26.09 6.48
C TYR A 342 11.42 -26.61 6.95
N GLU A 343 11.22 -27.92 6.93
CA GLU A 343 9.98 -28.61 7.36
C GLU A 343 8.71 -28.17 6.60
N ALA A 344 8.85 -27.64 5.38
CA ALA A 344 7.74 -27.29 4.49
C ALA A 344 7.11 -28.55 3.90
N LYS A 345 5.77 -28.65 3.91
CA LYS A 345 5.09 -29.93 3.59
C LYS A 345 4.61 -30.08 2.16
N HIS A 346 4.01 -29.04 1.56
CA HIS A 346 3.21 -29.20 0.34
C HIS A 346 3.97 -28.74 -0.92
N MET A 347 4.13 -29.64 -1.90
CA MET A 347 4.71 -29.36 -3.20
C MET A 347 3.74 -29.69 -4.33
N PHE A 348 3.62 -28.81 -5.31
CA PHE A 348 2.79 -29.00 -6.50
C PHE A 348 3.66 -28.92 -7.75
N ILE A 349 3.56 -29.91 -8.63
CA ILE A 349 4.32 -29.94 -9.89
C ILE A 349 3.35 -29.75 -11.06
N ILE A 350 3.62 -28.77 -11.92
CA ILE A 350 2.79 -28.45 -13.09
C ILE A 350 3.61 -28.44 -14.38
N PHE A 351 2.97 -28.79 -15.49
CA PHE A 351 3.57 -28.87 -16.82
C PHE A 351 3.03 -27.78 -17.74
N ASN A 352 3.79 -26.69 -17.91
CA ASN A 352 3.37 -25.49 -18.62
C ASN A 352 3.83 -25.47 -20.08
N LYS A 353 3.20 -24.61 -20.90
CA LYS A 353 3.43 -24.44 -22.35
C LYS A 353 2.99 -25.62 -23.22
N GLN A 354 1.96 -26.34 -22.79
CA GLN A 354 1.39 -27.43 -23.59
C GLN A 354 0.71 -26.93 -24.87
N ASP A 355 0.40 -25.63 -24.95
CA ASP A 355 -0.11 -24.94 -26.14
C ASP A 355 0.91 -24.84 -27.28
N LEU A 356 2.21 -24.95 -26.98
CA LEU A 356 3.27 -24.93 -27.97
C LEU A 356 3.56 -26.31 -28.58
N LEU A 357 2.88 -27.37 -28.09
CA LEU A 357 2.98 -28.73 -28.59
C LEU A 357 1.78 -29.08 -29.46
N SER A 358 1.99 -29.88 -30.50
CA SER A 358 0.91 -30.47 -31.28
C SER A 358 0.06 -31.43 -30.43
N GLU A 359 -1.18 -31.68 -30.85
CA GLU A 359 -2.09 -32.59 -30.13
C GLU A 359 -1.54 -34.03 -30.04
N GLU A 360 -0.76 -34.45 -31.02
CA GLU A 360 -0.15 -35.79 -31.10
C GLU A 360 1.07 -35.92 -30.18
N GLU A 361 1.91 -34.88 -30.11
CA GLU A 361 3.15 -34.90 -29.32
C GLU A 361 2.92 -34.65 -27.83
N ARG A 362 1.91 -33.84 -27.48
CA ARG A 362 1.64 -33.39 -26.11
C ARG A 362 1.55 -34.54 -25.09
N PRO A 363 0.75 -35.60 -25.29
CA PRO A 363 0.64 -36.68 -24.30
C PRO A 363 1.96 -37.43 -24.09
N LYS A 364 2.74 -37.59 -25.16
CA LYS A 364 4.02 -38.32 -25.11
C LYS A 364 5.08 -37.53 -24.34
N ILE A 365 5.21 -36.23 -24.62
CA ILE A 365 6.20 -35.37 -23.95
C ILE A 365 5.86 -35.17 -22.48
N VAL A 366 4.60 -34.89 -22.14
CA VAL A 366 4.16 -34.74 -20.74
C VAL A 366 4.43 -36.02 -19.96
N LYS A 367 4.14 -37.19 -20.55
CA LYS A 367 4.44 -38.49 -19.93
C LYS A 367 5.94 -38.69 -19.70
N ASP A 368 6.79 -38.45 -20.69
CA ASP A 368 8.25 -38.63 -20.54
C ASP A 368 8.85 -37.73 -19.44
N LEU A 369 8.44 -36.46 -19.39
CA LEU A 369 8.87 -35.53 -18.34
C LEU A 369 8.34 -35.95 -16.96
N ARG A 370 7.10 -36.43 -16.89
CA ARG A 370 6.48 -36.94 -15.68
C ARG A 370 7.22 -38.16 -15.14
N ASP A 371 7.50 -39.15 -15.98
CA ASP A 371 8.20 -40.38 -15.58
C ASP A 371 9.57 -40.05 -14.97
N LYS A 372 10.30 -39.07 -15.53
CA LYS A 372 11.59 -38.59 -14.99
C LYS A 372 11.43 -37.88 -13.64
N ILE A 373 10.44 -37.01 -13.50
CA ILE A 373 10.15 -36.31 -12.23
C ILE A 373 9.72 -37.30 -11.14
N GLU A 374 8.92 -38.33 -11.48
CA GLU A 374 8.46 -39.35 -10.53
C GLU A 374 9.63 -40.14 -9.92
N VAL A 375 10.71 -40.35 -10.67
CA VAL A 375 11.96 -40.95 -10.14
C VAL A 375 12.60 -40.05 -9.08
N GLU A 376 12.65 -38.75 -9.31
CA GLU A 376 13.29 -37.77 -8.40
C GLU A 376 12.52 -37.52 -7.10
N ILE A 377 11.18 -37.57 -7.14
CA ILE A 377 10.35 -37.32 -5.95
C ILE A 377 10.23 -38.54 -5.03
N LYS A 378 10.43 -39.75 -5.56
CA LYS A 378 10.24 -41.02 -4.84
C LYS A 378 11.00 -41.10 -3.50
N PRO A 379 12.26 -40.63 -3.37
CA PRO A 379 12.98 -40.63 -2.09
C PRO A 379 12.38 -39.72 -1.01
N TYR A 380 11.47 -38.81 -1.38
CA TYR A 380 10.88 -37.80 -0.50
C TYR A 380 9.41 -38.07 -0.16
N ALA A 381 8.81 -39.14 -0.72
CA ALA A 381 7.38 -39.43 -0.59
C ALA A 381 6.90 -39.61 0.87
N ASP A 382 7.77 -40.10 1.76
CA ASP A 382 7.45 -40.25 3.18
C ASP A 382 7.62 -38.95 3.99
N LYS A 383 8.28 -37.94 3.41
CA LYS A 383 8.65 -36.68 4.07
C LYS A 383 7.80 -35.49 3.62
N LEU A 384 7.39 -35.47 2.36
CA LEU A 384 6.72 -34.35 1.71
C LEU A 384 5.40 -34.79 1.08
N ASP A 385 4.39 -33.91 1.10
CA ASP A 385 3.14 -34.07 0.36
C ASP A 385 3.31 -33.48 -1.04
N ILE A 386 3.72 -34.32 -2.00
CA ILE A 386 4.04 -33.93 -3.38
C ILE A 386 2.90 -34.35 -4.30
N LYS A 387 2.30 -33.38 -5.01
CA LYS A 387 1.19 -33.60 -5.94
C LYS A 387 1.54 -33.14 -7.35
N ILE A 388 1.53 -34.07 -8.30
CA ILE A 388 1.65 -33.76 -9.73
C ILE A 388 0.25 -33.40 -10.27
N LEU A 389 0.09 -32.19 -10.79
CA LEU A 389 -1.16 -31.68 -11.33
C LEU A 389 -1.17 -31.82 -12.86
N ASP A 390 -1.58 -32.99 -13.33
CA ASP A 390 -1.73 -33.30 -14.75
C ASP A 390 -2.95 -32.57 -15.34
N THR A 391 -2.73 -31.38 -15.90
CA THR A 391 -3.77 -30.51 -16.47
C THR A 391 -3.56 -30.36 -17.97
N PRO A 392 -4.28 -31.15 -18.81
CA PRO A 392 -4.11 -31.12 -20.25
C PRO A 392 -4.40 -29.74 -20.85
N GLY A 393 -3.46 -29.25 -21.66
CA GLY A 393 -3.55 -27.94 -22.32
C GLY A 393 -3.16 -26.75 -21.45
N LEU A 394 -2.52 -26.95 -20.30
CA LEU A 394 -2.07 -25.88 -19.42
C LEU A 394 -1.15 -24.87 -20.17
N SER A 395 -1.57 -23.61 -20.14
CA SER A 395 -0.82 -22.48 -20.72
C SER A 395 -0.95 -21.25 -19.84
N ALA A 396 0.16 -20.84 -19.23
CA ALA A 396 0.23 -19.58 -18.49
C ALA A 396 -0.02 -18.36 -19.39
N LEU A 397 0.48 -18.38 -20.63
CA LEU A 397 0.34 -17.25 -21.57
C LEU A 397 -1.10 -17.12 -22.09
N GLY A 398 -1.71 -18.24 -22.51
CA GLY A 398 -3.11 -18.26 -22.96
C GLY A 398 -4.14 -18.25 -21.82
N GLY A 399 -3.73 -18.58 -20.59
CA GLY A 399 -4.59 -18.73 -19.42
C GLY A 399 -5.38 -20.03 -19.33
N CYS A 400 -5.15 -20.97 -20.24
CA CYS A 400 -5.84 -22.25 -20.25
C CYS A 400 -5.45 -23.05 -19.00
N GLN A 401 -6.43 -23.61 -18.27
CA GLN A 401 -6.28 -24.42 -17.06
C GLN A 401 -5.61 -23.76 -15.84
N VAL A 402 -5.19 -22.50 -15.92
CA VAL A 402 -4.48 -21.79 -14.83
C VAL A 402 -5.33 -21.69 -13.55
N HIS A 403 -6.63 -21.45 -13.68
CA HIS A 403 -7.57 -21.41 -12.55
C HIS A 403 -7.75 -22.80 -11.92
N ASN A 404 -7.88 -23.85 -12.74
CA ASN A 404 -8.05 -25.22 -12.27
C ASN A 404 -6.84 -25.70 -11.45
N VAL A 405 -5.62 -25.35 -11.88
CA VAL A 405 -4.38 -25.61 -11.12
C VAL A 405 -4.46 -24.96 -9.74
N MET A 406 -4.79 -23.66 -9.68
CA MET A 406 -4.83 -22.94 -8.41
C MET A 406 -5.95 -23.39 -7.49
N ASP A 407 -7.11 -23.74 -8.04
CA ASP A 407 -8.22 -24.28 -7.25
C ASP A 407 -7.83 -25.62 -6.61
N GLU A 408 -7.09 -26.46 -7.32
CA GLU A 408 -6.62 -27.75 -6.79
C GLU A 408 -5.55 -27.57 -5.70
N ILE A 409 -4.64 -26.60 -5.88
CA ILE A 409 -3.67 -26.20 -4.86
C ILE A 409 -4.40 -25.75 -3.59
N ARG A 410 -5.35 -24.81 -3.72
CA ARG A 410 -6.11 -24.26 -2.59
C ARG A 410 -6.94 -25.32 -1.87
N LYS A 411 -7.59 -26.22 -2.60
CA LYS A 411 -8.29 -27.37 -2.00
C LYS A 411 -7.36 -28.25 -1.18
N THR A 412 -6.12 -28.45 -1.64
CA THR A 412 -5.12 -29.28 -0.95
C THR A 412 -4.56 -28.59 0.30
N LEU A 413 -4.37 -27.27 0.26
CA LEU A 413 -3.86 -26.47 1.38
C LEU A 413 -4.89 -26.22 2.49
N LYS A 414 -6.18 -26.49 2.25
CA LYS A 414 -7.22 -26.39 3.28
C LYS A 414 -6.98 -27.46 4.36
N PRO A 415 -6.78 -27.09 5.64
CA PRO A 415 -6.53 -28.07 6.69
C PRO A 415 -7.72 -29.01 6.87
N LYS A 416 -7.46 -30.32 6.99
CA LYS A 416 -8.38 -31.23 7.66
C LYS A 416 -8.46 -30.79 9.12
N SER A 417 -9.68 -30.56 9.62
CA SER A 417 -9.94 -29.98 10.95
C SER A 417 -9.01 -30.51 12.04
N ALA A 418 -8.00 -29.69 12.39
CA ALA A 418 -7.20 -29.85 13.58
C ALA A 418 -7.00 -28.43 14.11
N VAL A 419 -7.79 -28.08 15.11
CA VAL A 419 -7.61 -26.87 15.91
C VAL A 419 -6.27 -27.03 16.62
N LYS A 420 -5.23 -26.34 16.12
CA LYS A 420 -4.04 -26.07 16.92
C LYS A 420 -4.21 -24.71 17.54
N ASP A 421 -4.46 -24.75 18.83
CA ASP A 421 -4.61 -23.63 19.73
C ASP A 421 -3.27 -22.88 19.84
N THR A 422 -3.06 -21.91 18.95
CA THR A 422 -2.00 -20.90 19.06
C THR A 422 -2.45 -19.70 19.90
N LYS A 423 -3.71 -19.71 20.33
CA LYS A 423 -4.30 -18.66 21.15
C LYS A 423 -3.80 -18.75 22.60
N ALA A 424 -3.60 -19.97 23.11
CA ALA A 424 -3.05 -20.21 24.44
C ALA A 424 -1.58 -19.74 24.63
N GLU A 425 -0.73 -19.75 23.60
CA GLU A 425 0.67 -19.27 23.71
C GLU A 425 0.79 -17.74 23.63
N ILE A 426 -0.15 -17.07 22.96
CA ILE A 426 -0.23 -15.60 22.91
C ILE A 426 -0.93 -15.07 24.18
N GLU A 427 -1.99 -15.74 24.65
CA GLU A 427 -2.70 -15.37 25.89
C GLU A 427 -1.85 -15.58 27.15
N MET A 428 -0.83 -16.43 27.12
CA MET A 428 0.10 -16.60 28.26
C MET A 428 1.20 -15.51 28.38
N ARG A 429 1.33 -14.54 27.46
CA ARG A 429 2.52 -13.66 27.43
C ARG A 429 2.37 -12.20 27.86
N GLU A 430 1.19 -11.66 28.18
CA GLU A 430 1.11 -10.31 28.73
C GLU A 430 0.02 -10.14 29.79
N LYS A 431 0.36 -10.35 31.07
CA LYS A 431 -0.09 -9.41 32.12
C LYS A 431 0.95 -8.31 32.22
N GLY A 432 0.93 -7.38 31.26
CA GLY A 432 1.64 -6.12 31.37
C GLY A 432 1.03 -5.26 32.49
N PRO A 433 1.74 -4.21 32.96
CA PRO A 433 1.12 -3.23 33.85
C PRO A 433 -0.15 -2.68 33.20
N ASN A 434 -1.22 -2.57 33.98
CA ASN A 434 -2.46 -2.00 33.47
C ASN A 434 -2.25 -0.52 33.08
N GLU A 435 -3.13 0.02 32.24
CA GLU A 435 -2.98 1.39 31.73
C GLU A 435 -2.95 2.45 32.85
N GLU A 436 -3.72 2.25 33.92
CA GLU A 436 -3.77 3.13 35.09
C GLU A 436 -2.44 3.14 35.86
N GLU A 437 -1.77 2.00 36.00
CA GLU A 437 -0.42 1.89 36.57
C GLU A 437 0.62 2.62 35.72
N LEU A 438 0.53 2.53 34.39
CA LEU A 438 1.40 3.24 33.46
C LEU A 438 1.19 4.75 33.59
N LEU A 439 -0.06 5.22 33.59
CA LEU A 439 -0.43 6.62 33.79
C LEU A 439 0.05 7.15 35.15
N SER A 440 -0.06 6.36 36.22
CA SER A 440 0.46 6.74 37.54
C SER A 440 1.98 6.92 37.53
N LYS A 441 2.73 6.04 36.85
CA LYS A 441 4.18 6.18 36.66
C LYS A 441 4.53 7.45 35.89
N ILE A 442 3.78 7.74 34.81
CA ILE A 442 3.95 8.95 34.01
C ILE A 442 3.74 10.19 34.86
N ARG A 443 2.64 10.27 35.62
CA ARG A 443 2.37 11.41 36.52
C ARG A 443 3.49 11.64 37.53
N THR A 444 4.01 10.55 38.11
CA THR A 444 5.11 10.63 39.08
C THR A 444 6.40 11.13 38.42
N ALA A 445 6.77 10.56 37.27
CA ALA A 445 7.96 10.96 36.51
C ALA A 445 7.86 12.41 36.02
N ASN A 446 6.69 12.82 35.51
CA ASN A 446 6.42 14.20 35.08
C ASN A 446 6.55 15.19 36.25
N ALA A 447 6.05 14.85 37.44
CA ALA A 447 6.15 15.72 38.62
C ALA A 447 7.59 15.90 39.12
N GLN A 448 8.47 14.94 38.87
CA GLN A 448 9.90 14.98 39.24
C GLN A 448 10.80 15.50 38.11
N SER A 449 10.24 15.73 36.92
CA SER A 449 10.98 16.13 35.72
C SER A 449 11.34 17.60 35.75
N VAL A 450 12.61 17.92 35.47
CA VAL A 450 13.05 19.31 35.19
C VAL A 450 12.55 19.78 33.82
N ASP A 451 12.63 21.09 33.55
CA ASP A 451 12.29 21.68 32.26
C ASP A 451 13.15 21.14 31.12
N ALA A 452 12.72 21.35 29.87
CA ALA A 452 13.36 20.76 28.70
C ALA A 452 14.82 21.22 28.52
N ASN A 453 15.11 22.49 28.74
CA ASN A 453 16.46 23.02 28.50
C ASN A 453 17.44 22.50 29.54
N THR A 454 17.07 22.58 30.82
CA THR A 454 17.89 22.02 31.92
C THR A 454 18.14 20.53 31.71
N PHE A 455 17.11 19.76 31.34
CA PHE A 455 17.26 18.34 31.04
C PHE A 455 18.27 18.09 29.91
N TRP A 456 18.16 18.85 28.82
CA TRP A 456 18.99 18.67 27.64
C TRP A 456 20.45 19.01 27.90
N GLU A 457 20.71 20.12 28.60
CA GLU A 457 22.06 20.50 29.03
C GLU A 457 22.68 19.41 29.91
N SER A 458 21.94 18.93 30.92
CA SER A 458 22.41 17.85 31.80
C SER A 458 22.66 16.53 31.07
N PHE A 459 21.88 16.22 30.03
CA PHE A 459 22.12 15.06 29.17
C PHE A 459 23.40 15.22 28.34
N LEU A 460 23.62 16.42 27.78
CA LEU A 460 24.77 16.72 26.93
C LEU A 460 26.09 16.79 27.72
N ASP A 461 26.09 17.34 28.93
CA ASP A 461 27.30 17.40 29.76
C ASP A 461 27.52 16.12 30.59
N GLY A 462 26.49 15.30 30.75
CA GLY A 462 26.51 14.05 31.53
C GLY A 462 26.24 14.20 33.02
N SER A 463 25.73 15.36 33.46
CA SER A 463 25.41 15.70 34.85
C SER A 463 24.03 15.24 35.33
N LEU A 464 23.23 14.56 34.49
CA LEU A 464 21.89 14.03 34.87
C LEU A 464 21.92 13.39 36.27
N GLU A 465 20.82 13.42 37.04
CA GLU A 465 20.75 12.83 38.40
C GLU A 465 20.21 11.38 38.44
N ALA A 466 19.26 11.03 37.56
CA ALA A 466 18.74 9.67 37.37
C ALA A 466 18.86 9.18 35.91
N TRP A 467 18.86 7.86 35.67
CA TRP A 467 18.79 7.28 34.33
C TRP A 467 17.83 6.08 34.34
N ASP A 468 16.55 6.37 34.17
CA ASP A 468 15.46 5.40 34.12
C ASP A 468 14.83 5.33 32.72
N HIS A 469 13.79 4.51 32.56
CA HIS A 469 13.11 4.32 31.27
C HIS A 469 12.49 5.63 30.75
N TYR A 470 11.89 6.43 31.63
CA TYR A 470 11.31 7.73 31.26
C TYR A 470 12.38 8.70 30.75
N THR A 471 13.52 8.77 31.44
CA THR A 471 14.67 9.58 31.05
C THR A 471 15.27 9.13 29.72
N HIS A 472 15.35 7.82 29.49
CA HIS A 472 15.83 7.25 28.23
C HIS A 472 14.93 7.62 27.05
N LEU A 473 13.61 7.47 27.21
CA LEU A 473 12.63 7.86 26.19
C LEU A 473 12.65 9.38 25.92
N ARG A 474 12.82 10.21 26.96
CA ARG A 474 12.92 11.67 26.83
C ARG A 474 14.16 12.08 26.04
N ALA A 475 15.32 11.49 26.37
CA ALA A 475 16.55 11.71 25.62
C ALA A 475 16.39 11.27 24.16
N GLY A 476 15.73 10.13 23.91
CA GLY A 476 15.43 9.65 22.57
C GLY A 476 14.57 10.63 21.76
N PHE A 477 13.50 11.17 22.36
CA PHE A 477 12.65 12.19 21.71
C PHE A 477 13.44 13.46 21.38
N PHE A 478 14.31 13.92 22.28
CA PHE A 478 15.08 15.14 22.07
C PHE A 478 16.14 14.98 20.97
N ILE A 479 16.72 13.78 20.86
CA ILE A 479 17.60 13.40 19.75
C ILE A 479 16.83 13.40 18.43
N ILE A 480 15.65 12.78 18.37
CA ILE A 480 14.79 12.83 17.16
C ILE A 480 14.52 14.28 16.76
N HIS A 481 14.12 15.11 17.72
CA HIS A 481 13.84 16.53 17.47
C HIS A 481 15.08 17.28 16.93
N ASP A 482 16.27 17.05 17.49
CA ASP A 482 17.51 17.72 17.05
C ASP A 482 17.96 17.24 15.66
N CYS A 483 17.97 15.92 15.44
CA CYS A 483 18.38 15.31 14.19
C CYS A 483 17.41 15.63 13.05
N PHE A 484 16.10 15.56 13.29
CA PHE A 484 15.11 15.93 12.29
C PHE A 484 15.20 17.42 11.96
N GLY A 485 15.53 18.28 12.94
CA GLY A 485 15.82 19.69 12.71
C GLY A 485 17.06 19.95 11.83
N LYS A 486 17.94 18.96 11.70
CA LYS A 486 19.11 18.96 10.80
C LYS A 486 18.84 18.24 9.47
N GLY A 487 17.62 17.77 9.22
CA GLY A 487 17.28 17.04 8.00
C GLY A 487 17.77 15.59 7.98
N VAL A 488 18.05 15.00 9.15
CA VAL A 488 18.65 13.68 9.30
C VAL A 488 17.60 12.64 9.71
N GLY A 489 17.61 11.46 9.08
CA GLY A 489 16.61 10.40 9.28
C GLY A 489 16.75 9.61 10.59
N LEU A 490 15.77 8.75 10.87
CA LEU A 490 15.67 8.00 12.13
C LEU A 490 16.86 7.06 12.39
N LEU A 491 17.42 6.44 11.35
CA LEU A 491 18.54 5.51 11.51
C LEU A 491 19.81 6.24 11.96
N GLU A 492 20.07 7.41 11.39
CA GLU A 492 21.16 8.29 11.78
C GLU A 492 20.89 8.92 13.15
N CYS A 493 19.63 9.22 13.50
CA CYS A 493 19.26 9.60 14.87
C CYS A 493 19.69 8.53 15.88
N ALA A 494 19.52 7.25 15.54
CA ALA A 494 19.95 6.15 16.41
C ALA A 494 21.47 6.09 16.56
N ASP A 495 22.22 6.35 15.49
CA ASP A 495 23.68 6.42 15.54
C ASP A 495 24.16 7.58 16.43
N GLU A 496 23.54 8.77 16.31
CA GLU A 496 23.80 9.89 17.21
C GLU A 496 23.42 9.55 18.67
N PHE A 497 22.25 8.97 18.90
CA PHE A 497 21.84 8.60 20.26
C PHE A 497 22.83 7.61 20.89
N MET A 498 23.29 6.60 20.13
CA MET A 498 24.28 5.65 20.61
C MET A 498 25.64 6.30 20.92
N LYS A 499 26.09 7.31 20.17
CA LYS A 499 27.29 8.09 20.51
C LYS A 499 27.13 8.76 21.87
N HIS A 500 25.99 9.40 22.12
CA HIS A 500 25.70 9.99 23.43
C HIS A 500 25.66 8.94 24.55
N LEU A 501 24.98 7.81 24.34
CA LEU A 501 24.91 6.72 25.33
C LEU A 501 26.30 6.14 25.66
N ASN A 502 27.15 5.96 24.66
CA ASN A 502 28.52 5.48 24.85
C ASN A 502 29.36 6.46 25.65
N ARG A 503 29.28 7.77 25.33
CA ARG A 503 29.95 8.83 26.08
C ARG A 503 29.50 8.86 27.55
N LEU A 504 28.19 8.78 27.81
CA LEU A 504 27.65 8.74 29.17
C LEU A 504 28.15 7.51 29.95
N ARG A 505 28.26 6.36 29.29
CA ARG A 505 28.84 5.15 29.87
C ARG A 505 30.33 5.27 30.17
N GLU A 506 31.10 5.87 29.28
CA GLU A 506 32.53 6.11 29.51
C GLU A 506 32.76 7.09 30.66
N GLY A 507 31.90 8.11 30.79
CA GLY A 507 31.94 9.07 31.89
C GLY A 507 31.47 8.52 33.24
N ASN A 508 30.47 7.63 33.27
CA ASN A 508 29.93 7.05 34.50
C ASN A 508 29.45 5.58 34.31
N PRO A 509 30.36 4.60 34.29
CA PRO A 509 30.04 3.21 33.94
C PRO A 509 29.16 2.50 34.98
N GLU A 510 29.23 2.91 36.26
CA GLU A 510 28.39 2.31 37.31
C GLU A 510 26.91 2.64 37.14
N ARG A 511 26.63 3.80 36.53
CA ARG A 511 25.27 4.27 36.30
C ARG A 511 24.73 3.86 34.93
N PHE A 512 25.54 3.91 33.89
CA PHE A 512 25.15 3.56 32.52
C PHE A 512 25.71 2.18 32.13
N ARG A 513 25.20 1.13 32.77
CA ARG A 513 25.77 -0.23 32.67
C ARG A 513 25.51 -0.91 31.32
N ASN A 514 24.44 -0.52 30.64
CA ASN A 514 24.03 -1.18 29.41
C ASN A 514 24.90 -0.72 28.24
N THR A 515 25.39 -1.69 27.50
CA THR A 515 26.16 -1.50 26.28
C THR A 515 25.20 -1.10 25.14
N ALA A 516 25.65 -0.28 24.19
CA ALA A 516 24.82 0.18 23.06
C ALA A 516 24.26 -0.99 22.25
N HIS A 517 23.02 -0.82 21.77
CA HIS A 517 22.29 -1.85 21.03
C HIS A 517 21.48 -1.18 19.91
N LYS A 518 21.93 -1.37 18.66
CA LYS A 518 21.40 -0.62 17.52
C LYS A 518 19.92 -0.94 17.25
N THR A 519 19.54 -2.21 17.15
CA THR A 519 18.11 -2.58 16.95
C THR A 519 17.20 -2.07 18.06
N MET A 520 17.57 -2.25 19.34
CA MET A 520 16.77 -1.74 20.47
C MET A 520 16.65 -0.22 20.47
N THR A 521 17.71 0.50 20.10
CA THR A 521 17.70 1.97 20.02
C THR A 521 16.74 2.42 18.92
N ILE A 522 16.85 1.84 17.71
CA ILE A 522 15.96 2.15 16.59
C ILE A 522 14.51 1.81 16.93
N PHE A 523 14.25 0.67 17.59
CA PHE A 523 12.93 0.29 18.05
C PHE A 523 12.30 1.39 18.92
N TRP A 524 12.99 1.84 19.96
CA TRP A 524 12.43 2.87 20.86
C TRP A 524 12.29 4.23 20.17
N LEU A 525 13.25 4.64 19.34
CA LEU A 525 13.12 5.87 18.56
C LEU A 525 11.93 5.81 17.61
N HIS A 526 11.67 4.67 16.97
CA HIS A 526 10.50 4.46 16.11
C HIS A 526 9.19 4.55 16.90
N GLN A 527 9.11 3.90 18.07
CA GLN A 527 7.91 3.99 18.93
C GLN A 527 7.63 5.43 19.39
N ILE A 528 8.68 6.17 19.76
CA ILE A 528 8.57 7.59 20.12
C ILE A 528 8.10 8.43 18.92
N GLN A 529 8.66 8.19 17.73
CA GLN A 529 8.28 8.88 16.50
C GLN A 529 6.79 8.66 16.20
N VAL A 530 6.32 7.41 16.24
CA VAL A 530 4.90 7.07 16.02
C VAL A 530 4.00 7.82 17.01
N ALA A 531 4.31 7.75 18.30
CA ALA A 531 3.53 8.44 19.32
C ALA A 531 3.51 9.96 19.15
N ALA A 532 4.64 10.57 18.77
CA ALA A 532 4.72 12.01 18.50
C ALA A 532 3.86 12.42 17.29
N ILE A 533 3.79 11.58 16.25
CA ILE A 533 2.95 11.82 15.07
C ILE A 533 1.47 11.66 15.40
N GLU A 534 1.10 10.63 16.15
CA GLU A 534 -0.28 10.46 16.60
C GLU A 534 -0.73 11.63 17.49
N TYR A 535 0.14 12.09 18.38
CA TYR A 535 -0.10 13.26 19.20
C TYR A 535 -0.25 14.54 18.35
N GLN A 536 0.61 14.73 17.35
CA GLN A 536 0.55 15.83 16.39
C GLN A 536 -0.80 15.84 15.65
N ALA A 537 -1.22 14.69 15.11
CA ALA A 537 -2.46 14.56 14.36
C ALA A 537 -3.70 14.92 15.19
N ARG A 538 -3.69 14.63 16.50
CA ARG A 538 -4.80 14.95 17.41
C ARG A 538 -4.76 16.38 17.94
N SER A 539 -3.57 16.94 18.17
CA SER A 539 -3.41 18.20 18.90
C SER A 539 -3.21 19.41 17.98
N HIS A 540 -2.25 19.34 17.05
CA HIS A 540 -1.84 20.46 16.19
C HIS A 540 -1.39 19.93 14.81
N PRO A 541 -2.34 19.64 13.89
CA PRO A 541 -2.00 19.15 12.55
C PRO A 541 -0.98 20.06 11.85
N GLY A 542 0.12 19.48 11.38
CA GLY A 542 1.15 20.19 10.62
C GLY A 542 2.25 20.88 11.44
N ILE A 543 2.24 20.82 12.78
CA ILE A 543 3.37 21.30 13.62
C ILE A 543 3.91 20.15 14.47
N PHE A 544 5.14 19.73 14.23
CA PHE A 544 5.74 18.65 15.02
C PHE A 544 5.91 19.10 16.49
N PRO A 545 5.64 18.23 17.48
CA PRO A 545 5.66 18.62 18.89
C PRO A 545 7.04 19.10 19.34
N SER A 546 7.08 20.18 20.14
CA SER A 546 8.33 20.70 20.72
C SER A 546 8.85 19.79 21.84
N ARG A 547 10.08 20.05 22.30
CA ARG A 547 10.70 19.32 23.42
C ARG A 547 9.86 19.35 24.71
N GLU A 548 9.12 20.43 24.93
CA GLU A 548 8.25 20.62 26.09
C GLU A 548 7.01 19.70 26.05
N ALA A 549 6.53 19.35 24.85
CA ALA A 549 5.36 18.50 24.67
C ALA A 549 5.60 17.02 25.02
N TYR A 550 6.85 16.61 25.33
CA TYR A 550 7.19 15.22 25.62
C TYR A 550 6.30 14.58 26.70
N ALA A 551 6.01 15.32 27.77
CA ALA A 551 5.16 14.84 28.85
C ALA A 551 3.74 14.48 28.36
N ASP A 552 3.19 15.30 27.47
CA ASP A 552 1.86 15.10 26.88
C ASP A 552 1.85 13.96 25.86
N ILE A 553 2.92 13.82 25.07
CA ILE A 553 3.08 12.72 24.11
C ILE A 553 3.05 11.38 24.86
N VAL A 554 3.87 11.22 25.89
CA VAL A 554 3.92 9.97 26.68
C VAL A 554 2.62 9.74 27.43
N PHE A 555 1.95 10.80 27.91
CA PHE A 555 0.63 10.70 28.53
C PHE A 555 -0.44 10.21 27.54
N SER A 556 -0.38 10.66 26.28
CA SER A 556 -1.28 10.21 25.21
C SER A 556 -0.97 8.80 24.68
N ALA A 557 0.23 8.29 24.96
CA ALA A 557 0.71 6.96 24.56
C ALA A 557 1.30 6.17 25.75
N PRO A 558 0.50 5.79 26.77
CA PRO A 558 1.02 5.21 28.01
C PRO A 558 1.80 3.91 27.82
N HIS A 559 1.50 3.17 26.76
CA HIS A 559 2.18 1.92 26.39
C HIS A 559 3.70 2.08 26.20
N LEU A 560 4.20 3.27 25.86
CA LEU A 560 5.64 3.56 25.77
C LEU A 560 6.37 3.28 27.09
N MET A 561 5.69 3.46 28.23
CA MET A 561 6.26 3.24 29.56
C MET A 561 6.33 1.75 29.95
N ASN A 562 5.82 0.85 29.11
CA ASN A 562 6.04 -0.59 29.27
C ASN A 562 7.40 -0.97 28.66
N SER A 563 8.44 -1.14 29.49
CA SER A 563 9.78 -1.54 29.04
C SER A 563 9.84 -2.91 28.34
N ASN A 564 8.78 -3.72 28.40
CA ASN A 564 8.64 -4.98 27.67
C ASN A 564 7.90 -4.87 26.34
N LEU A 565 7.53 -3.66 25.88
CA LEU A 565 6.78 -3.44 24.63
C LEU A 565 7.40 -4.14 23.41
N TRP A 566 8.74 -4.21 23.35
CA TRP A 566 9.46 -4.91 22.29
C TRP A 566 9.09 -6.38 22.14
N ARG A 567 8.57 -7.05 23.19
CA ARG A 567 8.19 -8.47 23.17
C ARG A 567 7.04 -8.77 22.23
N ARG A 568 6.27 -7.75 21.86
CA ARG A 568 5.23 -7.88 20.84
C ARG A 568 5.80 -8.02 19.43
N TYR A 569 7.00 -7.48 19.21
CA TYR A 569 7.60 -7.34 17.89
C TYR A 569 8.78 -8.30 17.68
N TYR A 570 9.56 -8.56 18.74
CA TYR A 570 10.77 -9.35 18.66
C TYR A 570 10.76 -10.57 19.58
N SER A 571 11.25 -11.71 19.07
CA SER A 571 11.66 -12.82 19.92
C SER A 571 12.92 -12.46 20.73
N LYS A 572 13.10 -13.12 21.87
CA LYS A 572 14.32 -12.96 22.69
C LYS A 572 15.57 -13.36 21.89
N ASP A 573 15.46 -14.42 21.09
CA ASP A 573 16.59 -15.02 20.40
C ASP A 573 17.12 -14.09 19.30
N LEU A 574 16.22 -13.45 18.55
CA LEU A 574 16.61 -12.45 17.56
C LEU A 574 17.16 -11.18 18.22
N LEU A 575 16.39 -10.57 19.14
CA LEU A 575 16.72 -9.25 19.66
C LEU A 575 18.03 -9.25 20.45
N LEU A 576 18.30 -10.31 21.23
CA LEU A 576 19.51 -10.41 22.04
C LEU A 576 20.72 -10.96 21.27
N SER A 577 20.57 -11.20 19.96
CA SER A 577 21.67 -11.69 19.12
C SER A 577 22.79 -10.62 18.95
N PRO A 578 24.05 -11.04 18.75
CA PRO A 578 25.14 -10.11 18.42
C PRO A 578 24.86 -9.28 17.16
N LEU A 579 24.13 -9.86 16.20
CA LEU A 579 23.77 -9.21 14.94
C LEU A 579 22.83 -8.02 15.18
N ALA A 580 21.72 -8.22 15.92
CA ALA A 580 20.76 -7.17 16.27
C ALA A 580 21.36 -6.11 17.21
N ARG A 581 22.39 -6.47 17.98
CA ARG A 581 23.13 -5.53 18.82
C ARG A 581 23.98 -4.57 17.99
N ALA A 582 24.66 -5.07 16.97
CA ALA A 582 25.55 -4.29 16.11
C ALA A 582 24.84 -3.58 14.95
N ASN A 583 23.70 -4.09 14.48
CA ASN A 583 22.98 -3.61 13.31
C ASN A 583 21.48 -3.41 13.59
N TYR A 584 20.73 -2.96 12.58
CA TYR A 584 19.27 -2.96 12.62
C TYR A 584 18.71 -4.26 12.02
N SER A 585 17.98 -5.02 12.83
CA SER A 585 17.24 -6.22 12.42
C SER A 585 15.74 -5.97 12.46
N LEU A 586 15.03 -6.46 11.46
CA LEU A 586 13.57 -6.36 11.40
C LEU A 586 12.90 -7.21 12.50
N PRO A 587 11.70 -6.82 12.98
CA PRO A 587 10.90 -7.65 13.87
C PRO A 587 10.54 -9.02 13.27
N ASP A 588 10.62 -10.08 14.06
CA ASP A 588 10.28 -11.46 13.65
C ASP A 588 8.90 -11.95 14.12
N LEU A 589 8.27 -11.27 15.08
CA LEU A 589 6.93 -11.66 15.57
C LEU A 589 5.81 -10.92 14.85
N GLN A 590 5.95 -9.60 14.68
CA GLN A 590 5.02 -8.77 13.92
C GLN A 590 5.73 -7.48 13.48
N PRO A 591 5.32 -6.85 12.36
CA PRO A 591 5.95 -5.61 11.88
C PRO A 591 5.78 -4.45 12.86
N LEU A 592 6.70 -3.47 12.82
CA LEU A 592 6.54 -2.22 13.55
C LEU A 592 5.31 -1.44 13.03
N PRO A 593 4.68 -0.59 13.85
CA PRO A 593 3.58 0.27 13.40
C PRO A 593 4.01 1.07 12.18
N THR A 594 3.25 0.95 11.09
CA THR A 594 3.47 1.77 9.90
C THR A 594 2.97 3.17 10.18
N ILE A 595 3.82 4.17 9.96
CA ILE A 595 3.42 5.58 9.94
C ILE A 595 2.66 5.82 8.63
N LYS A 596 1.42 5.34 8.55
CA LYS A 596 0.48 5.80 7.51
C LYS A 596 -0.11 7.09 8.04
N GLN A 597 -0.04 8.18 7.28
CA GLN A 597 -0.70 9.42 7.65
C GLN A 597 -2.15 9.10 8.03
N VAL A 598 -2.47 9.28 9.31
CA VAL A 598 -3.85 9.37 9.77
C VAL A 598 -4.41 10.57 9.03
N THR A 599 -5.26 10.30 8.03
CA THR A 599 -6.02 11.29 7.25
C THR A 599 -5.19 12.44 6.67
N TYR A 600 -4.49 12.17 5.56
CA TYR A 600 -4.39 13.19 4.52
C TYR A 600 -5.12 12.67 3.29
N THR A 601 -6.38 13.06 3.15
CA THR A 601 -7.01 13.08 1.83
C THR A 601 -6.18 14.06 1.02
N PRO A 602 -5.51 13.66 -0.08
CA PRO A 602 -4.94 14.66 -0.96
C PRO A 602 -6.14 15.42 -1.49
N VAL A 603 -6.36 16.61 -0.94
CA VAL A 603 -7.22 17.59 -1.58
C VAL A 603 -6.54 17.80 -2.92
N GLN A 604 -7.08 17.18 -3.98
CA GLN A 604 -6.90 17.67 -5.34
C GLN A 604 -7.62 19.01 -5.40
N GLU A 605 -7.09 19.99 -4.67
CA GLU A 605 -7.33 21.37 -4.96
C GLU A 605 -6.75 21.53 -6.35
N LYS A 606 -7.62 21.80 -7.33
CA LYS A 606 -7.17 22.34 -8.60
C LYS A 606 -6.37 23.59 -8.26
N VAL A 607 -5.04 23.46 -8.24
CA VAL A 607 -4.14 24.54 -7.90
C VAL A 607 -4.25 25.57 -9.02
N VAL A 608 -5.14 26.54 -8.82
CA VAL A 608 -5.20 27.74 -9.66
C VAL A 608 -3.97 28.56 -9.28
N HIS A 609 -2.87 28.32 -10.00
CA HIS A 609 -1.51 28.90 -9.83
C HIS A 609 -0.68 28.40 -8.63
N ASP A 610 0.22 27.43 -8.89
CA ASP A 610 1.29 27.05 -7.95
C ASP A 610 2.35 28.16 -7.86
N VAL A 611 2.16 29.10 -6.94
CA VAL A 611 3.09 30.21 -6.66
C VAL A 611 4.48 29.74 -6.22
N ASP A 612 4.57 28.50 -5.71
CA ASP A 612 5.82 27.90 -5.25
C ASP A 612 6.57 27.17 -6.36
N ARG A 613 5.97 26.97 -7.55
CA ARG A 613 6.56 26.19 -8.64
C ARG A 613 7.98 26.64 -9.00
N LEU A 614 8.17 27.92 -9.32
CA LEU A 614 9.48 28.46 -9.72
C LEU A 614 10.48 28.57 -8.56
N PRO A 615 10.10 29.07 -7.36
CA PRO A 615 11.03 29.08 -6.23
C PRO A 615 11.44 27.67 -5.77
N ARG A 616 10.52 26.69 -5.77
CA ARG A 616 10.80 25.28 -5.43
C ARG A 616 11.76 24.65 -6.44
N PHE A 617 11.51 24.83 -7.74
CA PHE A 617 12.43 24.39 -8.79
C PHE A 617 13.80 25.05 -8.66
N ALA A 618 13.84 26.37 -8.42
CA ALA A 618 15.09 27.09 -8.20
C ALA A 618 15.85 26.58 -6.96
N PHE A 619 15.16 26.19 -5.89
CA PHE A 619 15.76 25.54 -4.74
C PHE A 619 16.41 24.21 -5.11
N SER A 620 15.72 23.32 -5.84
CA SER A 620 16.31 22.08 -6.36
C SER A 620 17.57 22.33 -7.18
N VAL A 621 17.55 23.35 -8.05
CA VAL A 621 18.69 23.74 -8.90
C VAL A 621 19.88 24.22 -8.08
N VAL A 622 19.65 25.07 -7.07
CA VAL A 622 20.71 25.58 -6.20
C VAL A 622 21.29 24.46 -5.33
N GLN A 623 20.45 23.59 -4.75
CA GLN A 623 20.92 22.41 -4.00
C GLN A 623 21.80 21.51 -4.85
N LYS A 624 21.37 21.17 -6.08
CA LYS A 624 22.19 20.36 -7.01
C LYS A 624 23.44 21.10 -7.49
N THR A 625 23.40 22.43 -7.63
CA THR A 625 24.60 23.23 -7.95
C THR A 625 25.65 23.12 -6.84
N LEU A 626 25.25 23.02 -5.58
CA LEU A 626 26.16 22.92 -4.44
C LEU A 626 26.74 21.50 -4.28
N SER A 627 25.99 20.46 -4.63
CA SER A 627 26.43 19.07 -4.51
C SER A 627 27.11 18.50 -5.78
N SER A 628 26.83 19.06 -6.95
CA SER A 628 27.39 18.57 -8.22
C SER A 628 28.84 19.04 -8.44
N LYS A 629 29.62 18.21 -9.13
CA LYS A 629 30.96 18.57 -9.63
C LYS A 629 30.91 19.47 -10.89
N LEU A 630 29.72 19.69 -11.46
CA LEU A 630 29.55 20.52 -12.65
C LEU A 630 29.73 22.01 -12.35
N ARG A 631 30.15 22.77 -13.37
CA ARG A 631 30.20 24.25 -13.26
C ARG A 631 28.78 24.79 -13.15
N ARG A 632 28.56 25.75 -12.23
CA ARG A 632 27.27 26.45 -12.01
C ARG A 632 26.57 26.86 -13.31
N GLY A 633 27.28 27.46 -14.26
CA GLY A 633 26.70 27.88 -15.54
C GLY A 633 26.12 26.73 -16.37
N GLY A 634 26.73 25.54 -16.31
CA GLY A 634 26.22 24.34 -16.97
C GLY A 634 24.96 23.82 -16.29
N VAL A 635 24.95 23.76 -14.95
CA VAL A 635 23.79 23.32 -14.16
C VAL A 635 22.57 24.22 -14.42
N VAL A 636 22.77 25.54 -14.36
CA VAL A 636 21.71 26.52 -14.61
C VAL A 636 21.18 26.41 -16.04
N LYS A 637 22.05 26.20 -17.04
CA LYS A 637 21.63 26.00 -18.42
C LYS A 637 20.72 24.76 -18.54
N GLN A 638 21.13 23.63 -17.99
CA GLN A 638 20.32 22.40 -18.01
C GLN A 638 18.98 22.58 -17.30
N ALA A 639 18.96 23.32 -16.19
CA ALA A 639 17.74 23.65 -15.47
C ALA A 639 16.75 24.46 -16.32
N LEU A 640 17.23 25.49 -17.01
CA LEU A 640 16.38 26.34 -17.86
C LEU A 640 15.80 25.55 -19.04
N GLU A 641 16.62 24.72 -19.71
CA GLU A 641 16.17 23.86 -20.82
C GLU A 641 15.14 22.82 -20.36
N ALA A 642 15.37 22.17 -19.21
CA ALA A 642 14.45 21.21 -18.61
C ALA A 642 13.11 21.87 -18.21
N LEU A 643 13.17 23.04 -17.58
CA LEU A 643 11.97 23.80 -17.19
C LEU A 643 11.18 24.28 -18.41
N GLN A 644 11.85 24.71 -19.48
CA GLN A 644 11.19 25.11 -20.72
C GLN A 644 10.44 23.92 -21.34
N SER A 645 11.13 22.79 -21.53
CA SER A 645 10.54 21.58 -22.12
C SER A 645 9.37 21.04 -21.30
N SER A 646 9.53 20.89 -19.98
CA SER A 646 8.48 20.44 -19.08
C SER A 646 7.29 21.40 -19.06
N THR A 647 7.51 22.72 -19.00
CA THR A 647 6.44 23.72 -19.05
C THR A 647 5.66 23.65 -20.37
N MET A 648 6.33 23.42 -21.51
CA MET A 648 5.66 23.22 -22.79
C MET A 648 4.77 21.98 -22.79
N ARG A 649 5.24 20.85 -22.23
CA ARG A 649 4.45 19.61 -22.12
C ARG A 649 3.27 19.76 -21.17
N LEU A 650 3.49 20.34 -19.99
CA LEU A 650 2.43 20.61 -19.01
C LEU A 650 1.34 21.51 -19.60
N ARG A 651 1.73 22.55 -20.36
CA ARG A 651 0.78 23.44 -21.03
C ARG A 651 -0.02 22.78 -22.17
N ALA A 652 0.49 21.69 -22.73
CA ALA A 652 -0.26 20.92 -23.73
C ALA A 652 -1.46 20.19 -23.10
N THR A 653 -1.36 19.83 -21.81
CA THR A 653 -2.42 19.15 -21.05
C THR A 653 -3.21 20.09 -20.15
N ASP A 654 -2.61 21.18 -19.69
CA ASP A 654 -3.20 22.16 -18.77
C ASP A 654 -2.83 23.60 -19.18
N ALA A 655 -3.78 24.28 -19.80
CA ALA A 655 -3.60 25.66 -20.26
C ALA A 655 -3.48 26.70 -19.12
N SER A 656 -3.80 26.35 -17.87
CA SER A 656 -3.68 27.24 -16.71
C SER A 656 -2.23 27.50 -16.29
N VAL A 657 -1.31 26.62 -16.69
CA VAL A 657 0.12 26.75 -16.40
C VAL A 657 0.71 27.98 -17.11
N PRO A 658 1.35 28.94 -16.41
CA PRO A 658 1.96 30.11 -17.02
C PRO A 658 3.01 29.76 -18.09
N PRO A 659 3.19 30.61 -19.12
CA PRO A 659 4.17 30.35 -20.17
C PRO A 659 5.58 30.42 -19.59
N TYR A 660 6.49 29.61 -20.13
CA TYR A 660 7.89 29.67 -19.73
C TYR A 660 8.45 31.09 -19.88
N SER A 661 9.23 31.51 -18.89
CA SER A 661 10.06 32.70 -18.97
C SER A 661 11.43 32.45 -18.36
N GLU A 662 12.47 32.64 -19.18
CA GLU A 662 13.84 32.53 -18.74
C GLU A 662 14.18 33.56 -17.66
N THR A 663 13.69 34.80 -17.80
CA THR A 663 13.89 35.84 -16.78
C THR A 663 13.28 35.44 -15.43
N GLN A 664 12.06 34.90 -15.43
CA GLN A 664 11.38 34.50 -14.19
C GLN A 664 12.10 33.32 -13.52
N ALA A 665 12.49 32.31 -14.29
CA ALA A 665 13.24 31.16 -13.78
C ALA A 665 14.62 31.57 -13.25
N TYR A 666 15.37 32.35 -14.02
CA TYR A 666 16.70 32.82 -13.64
C TYR A 666 16.65 33.74 -12.42
N PHE A 667 15.65 34.62 -12.33
CA PHE A 667 15.41 35.45 -11.15
C PHE A 667 15.34 34.60 -9.89
N TRP A 668 14.48 33.57 -9.87
CA TRP A 668 14.34 32.70 -8.71
C TRP A 668 15.63 31.93 -8.39
N ILE A 669 16.34 31.43 -9.39
CA ILE A 669 17.65 30.80 -9.20
C ILE A 669 18.64 31.77 -8.52
N GLN A 670 18.68 33.04 -8.93
CA GLN A 670 19.56 34.03 -8.31
C GLN A 670 19.14 34.38 -6.88
N ILE A 671 17.84 34.56 -6.63
CA ILE A 671 17.31 34.89 -5.31
C ILE A 671 17.59 33.76 -4.32
N ILE A 672 17.27 32.52 -4.67
CA ILE A 672 17.54 31.36 -3.82
C ILE A 672 19.05 31.21 -3.60
N HIS A 673 19.87 31.39 -4.62
CA HIS A 673 21.34 31.35 -4.47
C HIS A 673 21.86 32.46 -3.52
N ALA A 674 21.34 33.68 -3.62
CA ALA A 674 21.69 34.78 -2.72
C ALA A 674 21.26 34.48 -1.27
N TYR A 675 20.06 33.92 -1.07
CA TYR A 675 19.61 33.44 0.23
C TYR A 675 20.54 32.37 0.81
N THR A 676 20.88 31.33 0.04
CA THR A 676 21.79 30.27 0.49
C THR A 676 23.18 30.80 0.84
N ARG A 677 23.74 31.68 0.00
CA ARG A 677 25.02 32.33 0.26
C ARG A 677 25.00 33.18 1.53
N SER A 678 23.85 33.73 1.89
CA SER A 678 23.70 34.52 3.13
C SER A 678 23.83 33.64 4.37
N LEU A 679 23.44 32.37 4.30
CA LEU A 679 23.57 31.39 5.40
C LEU A 679 25.01 30.91 5.58
N GLU A 680 25.72 30.65 4.48
CA GLU A 680 27.12 30.18 4.49
C GLU A 680 28.09 31.14 5.20
N VAL A 681 27.77 32.43 5.24
CA VAL A 681 28.61 33.47 5.88
C VAL A 681 28.54 33.43 7.41
N GLU A 682 27.46 32.90 8.00
CA GLU A 682 27.21 32.98 9.45
C GLU A 682 27.53 31.68 10.20
N SER A 683 27.29 30.51 9.60
CA SER A 683 27.61 29.22 10.24
C SER A 683 27.84 28.11 9.20
N SER A 684 28.84 27.26 9.44
CA SER A 684 29.09 26.06 8.63
C SER A 684 28.11 24.91 8.92
N GLU A 685 27.16 25.09 9.84
CA GLU A 685 26.39 23.97 10.42
C GLU A 685 24.88 24.01 10.14
N SER A 686 24.27 25.15 9.81
CA SER A 686 22.82 25.23 9.56
C SER A 686 22.44 24.93 8.09
N HIS A 687 22.21 23.65 7.77
CA HIS A 687 21.78 23.23 6.43
C HIS A 687 20.26 23.04 6.36
N PHE A 688 19.55 24.06 5.88
CA PHE A 688 18.12 23.92 5.56
C PHE A 688 17.94 23.28 4.18
N ASN A 689 17.92 21.94 4.13
CA ASN A 689 17.90 21.12 2.91
C ASN A 689 16.49 20.77 2.36
N THR A 690 15.41 21.34 2.90
CA THR A 690 14.03 21.17 2.42
C THR A 690 13.45 22.51 2.00
N TYR A 691 12.60 22.52 0.99
CA TYR A 691 12.04 23.76 0.45
C TYR A 691 11.09 24.43 1.46
N GLU A 692 10.32 23.66 2.22
CA GLU A 692 9.36 24.14 3.21
C GLU A 692 10.05 24.91 4.35
N ALA A 693 11.17 24.37 4.83
CA ALA A 693 12.01 25.03 5.82
C ALA A 693 12.65 26.29 5.25
N PHE A 694 13.19 26.20 4.03
CA PHE A 694 13.84 27.34 3.36
C PHE A 694 12.86 28.48 3.07
N LYS A 695 11.65 28.16 2.60
CA LYS A 695 10.55 29.10 2.39
C LYS A 695 10.20 29.83 3.69
N SER A 696 10.08 29.09 4.78
CA SER A 696 9.72 29.66 6.09
C SER A 696 10.85 30.52 6.68
N LEU A 697 12.11 30.14 6.46
CA LEU A 697 13.27 30.88 6.91
C LEU A 697 13.35 32.27 6.27
N PHE A 698 13.06 32.37 4.98
CA PHE A 698 13.15 33.63 4.23
C PHE A 698 11.80 34.35 4.05
N ASP A 699 10.69 33.75 4.47
CA ASP A 699 9.32 34.26 4.25
C ASP A 699 9.01 34.43 2.75
N ILE A 700 9.29 33.37 1.97
CA ILE A 700 9.13 33.39 0.51
C ILE A 700 7.64 33.44 0.13
N LYS A 701 7.24 34.47 -0.62
CA LYS A 701 5.83 34.75 -0.97
C LYS A 701 5.49 34.52 -2.43
N GLY A 702 6.49 34.49 -3.31
CA GLY A 702 6.30 34.35 -4.75
C GLY A 702 6.19 35.69 -5.50
N ASP A 703 6.24 36.83 -4.80
CA ASP A 703 6.08 38.17 -5.38
C ASP A 703 7.27 39.12 -5.18
N GLU A 704 8.39 38.59 -4.72
CA GLU A 704 9.68 39.25 -4.50
C GLU A 704 10.19 39.97 -5.76
N TRP A 705 9.85 39.44 -6.94
CA TRP A 705 10.21 40.05 -8.22
C TRP A 705 9.71 41.49 -8.37
N LYS A 706 8.62 41.88 -7.69
CA LYS A 706 8.01 43.23 -7.78
C LYS A 706 8.95 44.34 -7.28
N GLU A 707 9.91 44.01 -6.42
CA GLU A 707 10.92 44.96 -5.95
C GLU A 707 11.94 45.29 -7.05
N TYR A 708 12.22 44.33 -7.94
CA TYR A 708 13.30 44.40 -8.92
C TYR A 708 12.81 44.69 -10.34
N TYR A 709 11.61 44.23 -10.69
CA TYR A 709 11.04 44.34 -12.03
C TYR A 709 9.73 45.13 -12.05
N SER A 710 9.54 45.95 -13.07
CA SER A 710 8.21 46.42 -13.47
C SER A 710 7.43 45.26 -14.10
N ARG A 711 6.10 45.32 -13.99
CA ARG A 711 5.22 44.34 -14.63
C ARG A 711 5.44 44.27 -16.14
N SER A 712 5.64 45.43 -16.78
CA SER A 712 5.90 45.51 -18.22
C SER A 712 7.16 44.77 -18.64
N THR A 713 8.21 44.77 -17.82
CA THR A 713 9.46 44.05 -18.10
C THR A 713 9.32 42.56 -17.77
N TRP A 714 8.76 42.24 -16.60
CA TRP A 714 8.57 40.87 -16.09
C TRP A 714 7.71 39.97 -16.99
N GLU A 715 6.68 40.53 -17.61
CA GLU A 715 5.74 39.80 -18.48
C GLU A 715 6.09 39.92 -19.98
N SER A 716 7.16 40.63 -20.32
CA SER A 716 7.54 40.96 -21.70
C SER A 716 7.96 39.74 -22.54
N ILE A 717 7.82 39.83 -23.86
CA ILE A 717 8.33 38.80 -24.79
C ILE A 717 9.85 38.62 -24.65
N PRO A 718 10.68 39.68 -24.59
CA PRO A 718 12.11 39.53 -24.31
C PRO A 718 12.39 38.74 -23.03
N ALA A 719 11.67 39.01 -21.94
CA ALA A 719 11.83 38.29 -20.68
C ALA A 719 11.49 36.79 -20.77
N ARG A 720 10.66 36.40 -21.75
CA ARG A 720 10.38 34.98 -22.02
C ARG A 720 11.51 34.28 -22.75
N MET A 721 12.15 35.00 -23.68
CA MET A 721 13.14 34.44 -24.60
C MET A 721 14.55 34.38 -24.02
N ALA A 722 14.90 35.31 -23.12
CA ALA A 722 16.21 35.39 -22.51
C ALA A 722 16.12 36.11 -21.15
N PHE A 723 17.16 35.97 -20.33
CA PHE A 723 17.30 36.78 -19.12
C PHE A 723 17.40 38.29 -19.46
N VAL A 724 16.47 39.07 -18.91
CA VAL A 724 16.46 40.54 -18.97
C VAL A 724 16.83 41.08 -17.59
N ASN A 725 17.75 42.04 -17.56
CA ASN A 725 18.14 42.69 -16.31
C ASN A 725 16.94 43.40 -15.64
N PRO A 726 16.89 43.46 -14.30
CA PRO A 726 15.85 44.20 -13.61
C PRO A 726 15.89 45.70 -13.94
N ASP A 727 14.71 46.31 -14.07
CA ASP A 727 14.51 47.70 -14.45
C ASP A 727 14.14 48.62 -13.27
N ARG A 728 13.90 48.08 -12.07
CA ARG A 728 13.66 48.87 -10.85
C ARG A 728 14.88 48.91 -9.93
N LYS A 729 15.42 47.73 -9.61
CA LYS A 729 16.52 47.58 -8.64
C LYS A 729 17.41 46.40 -9.04
N PRO A 730 18.75 46.50 -8.92
CA PRO A 730 19.63 45.36 -9.19
C PRO A 730 19.35 44.20 -8.22
N LEU A 731 19.57 42.96 -8.69
CA LEU A 731 19.44 41.77 -7.86
C LEU A 731 20.51 41.75 -6.77
N PRO A 732 20.15 41.38 -5.52
CA PRO A 732 21.11 41.27 -4.43
C PRO A 732 21.96 40.00 -4.58
N ASN A 733 23.18 40.06 -4.04
CA ASN A 733 24.06 38.89 -3.94
C ASN A 733 23.99 38.20 -2.56
N ILE A 734 23.54 38.94 -1.54
CA ILE A 734 23.42 38.55 -0.13
C ILE A 734 22.21 39.31 0.44
N PHE A 735 21.50 38.69 1.38
CA PHE A 735 20.40 39.26 2.15
C PHE A 735 20.77 39.39 3.62
N ASN A 736 20.01 40.23 4.34
CA ASN A 736 20.11 40.27 5.80
C ASN A 736 19.70 38.93 6.40
N LEU A 737 20.36 38.58 7.50
CA LEU A 737 20.12 37.31 8.17
C LEU A 737 18.70 37.24 8.75
N PRO A 738 18.03 36.08 8.65
CA PRO A 738 16.73 35.87 9.26
C PRO A 738 16.77 36.05 10.78
N SER A 739 15.69 36.62 11.34
CA SER A 739 15.50 36.70 12.80
C SER A 739 15.47 35.31 13.45
N GLN A 740 15.81 35.19 14.73
CA GLN A 740 15.76 33.92 15.47
C GLN A 740 14.39 33.22 15.34
N ALA A 741 13.28 33.96 15.45
CA ALA A 741 11.93 33.41 15.28
C ALA A 741 11.70 32.72 13.91
N ARG A 742 12.34 33.21 12.84
CA ARG A 742 12.28 32.57 11.50
C ARG A 742 13.17 31.33 11.45
N LYS A 743 14.32 31.34 12.12
CA LYS A 743 15.19 30.16 12.27
C LYS A 743 14.43 29.05 13.01
N ASP A 744 13.75 29.38 14.11
CA ASP A 744 12.96 28.43 14.90
C ASP A 744 11.79 27.83 14.09
N LEU A 745 11.07 28.67 13.33
CA LEU A 745 10.01 28.21 12.43
C LEU A 745 10.57 27.29 11.32
N ALA A 746 11.71 27.63 10.74
CA ALA A 746 12.35 26.82 9.71
C ALA A 746 12.79 25.45 10.26
N VAL A 747 13.29 25.38 11.50
CA VAL A 747 13.60 24.12 12.18
C VAL A 747 12.34 23.27 12.36
N SER A 748 11.22 23.88 12.78
CA SER A 748 9.95 23.15 12.90
C SER A 748 9.48 22.57 11.55
N GLN A 749 9.58 23.35 10.48
CA GLN A 749 9.25 22.88 9.12
C GLN A 749 10.23 21.81 8.63
N MET A 750 11.51 21.91 8.99
CA MET A 750 12.51 20.88 8.69
C MET A 750 12.16 19.56 9.37
N ILE A 751 11.76 19.62 10.65
CA ILE A 751 11.36 18.43 11.40
C ILE A 751 10.16 17.76 10.72
N ASN A 752 9.13 18.55 10.38
CA ASN A 752 7.95 18.06 9.66
C ASN A 752 8.32 17.43 8.31
N ALA A 753 9.15 18.09 7.50
CA ALA A 753 9.53 17.61 6.18
C ALA A 753 10.36 16.32 6.27
N THR A 754 11.30 16.23 7.20
CA THR A 754 12.13 15.04 7.45
C THR A 754 11.28 13.86 7.93
N ASN A 755 10.34 14.14 8.83
CA ASN A 755 9.37 13.17 9.29
C ASN A 755 8.49 12.66 8.12
N ASN A 756 8.04 13.57 7.26
CA ASN A 756 7.25 13.25 6.07
C ASN A 756 8.05 12.50 4.99
N ARG A 757 9.38 12.58 4.91
CA ARG A 757 10.16 11.68 4.03
C ARG A 757 9.93 10.20 4.37
N SER A 758 9.67 9.91 5.65
CA SER A 758 9.31 8.57 6.11
C SER A 758 7.88 8.16 5.78
N THR A 759 7.08 9.03 5.14
CA THR A 759 5.69 8.74 4.75
C THR A 759 5.40 9.07 3.29
N ASN A 760 6.24 9.88 2.64
CA ASN A 760 6.03 10.36 1.28
C ASN A 760 6.31 9.25 0.26
N THR A 761 5.30 8.93 -0.54
CA THR A 761 5.37 7.95 -1.64
C THR A 761 5.30 8.63 -3.02
N HIS A 762 5.31 9.95 -3.08
CA HIS A 762 5.18 10.70 -4.33
C HIS A 762 6.55 11.05 -4.93
N LEU A 763 6.61 11.03 -6.27
CA LEU A 763 7.76 11.54 -7.02
C LEU A 763 7.77 13.07 -7.04
N PRO A 764 8.96 13.70 -7.16
CA PRO A 764 9.07 15.13 -7.46
C PRO A 764 8.32 15.52 -8.74
N PRO A 765 8.00 16.82 -8.91
CA PRO A 765 7.47 17.36 -10.15
C PRO A 765 8.33 17.00 -11.38
N SER A 766 7.68 16.91 -12.55
CA SER A 766 8.33 16.46 -13.78
C SER A 766 9.51 17.35 -14.21
N GLU A 767 9.44 18.65 -13.96
CA GLU A 767 10.54 19.59 -14.21
C GLU A 767 11.79 19.27 -13.37
N ASP A 768 11.62 18.91 -12.09
CA ASP A 768 12.72 18.52 -11.21
C ASP A 768 13.35 17.22 -11.70
N LEU A 769 12.52 16.22 -12.05
CA LEU A 769 13.01 14.94 -12.59
C LEU A 769 13.78 15.11 -13.90
N ASP A 770 13.24 15.90 -14.84
CA ASP A 770 13.90 16.19 -16.11
C ASP A 770 15.23 16.94 -15.91
N PHE A 771 15.26 17.89 -14.98
CA PHE A 771 16.49 18.60 -14.60
C PHE A 771 17.52 17.63 -14.03
N LEU A 772 17.13 16.80 -13.04
CA LEU A 772 18.02 15.79 -12.45
C LEU A 772 18.53 14.80 -13.50
N ALA A 773 17.68 14.39 -14.45
CA ALA A 773 18.05 13.54 -15.57
C ALA A 773 19.15 14.16 -16.45
N SER A 774 18.99 15.43 -16.83
CA SER A 774 20.03 16.17 -17.57
C SER A 774 21.34 16.28 -16.81
N ILE A 775 21.28 16.52 -15.49
CA ILE A 775 22.47 16.58 -14.64
C ILE A 775 23.15 15.22 -14.53
N LEU A 776 22.39 14.14 -14.32
CA LEU A 776 22.93 12.78 -14.28
C LEU A 776 23.67 12.42 -15.58
N ILE A 777 23.12 12.82 -16.74
CA ILE A 777 23.76 12.63 -18.04
C ILE A 777 25.10 13.36 -18.12
N ASP A 778 25.17 14.61 -17.66
CA ASP A 778 26.41 15.39 -17.69
C ASP A 778 27.43 14.92 -16.64
N GLU A 779 27.00 14.48 -15.46
CA GLU A 779 27.85 13.84 -14.45
C GLU A 779 28.43 12.50 -14.95
N ALA A 780 27.62 11.71 -15.67
CA ALA A 780 28.08 10.46 -16.28
C ALA A 780 29.20 10.70 -17.31
N LYS A 781 29.13 11.77 -18.11
CA LYS A 781 30.19 12.14 -19.07
C LYS A 781 31.52 12.50 -18.40
N LEU A 782 31.48 12.96 -17.15
CA LEU A 782 32.66 13.33 -16.38
C LEU A 782 33.27 12.16 -15.60
N THR A 783 32.59 11.02 -15.54
CA THR A 783 33.04 9.85 -14.77
C THR A 783 33.93 8.97 -15.67
N PRO A 784 35.24 8.84 -15.41
CA PRO A 784 36.10 7.96 -16.19
C PRO A 784 35.63 6.50 -16.12
N GLU A 785 35.77 5.72 -17.21
CA GLU A 785 35.40 4.29 -17.22
C GLU A 785 36.14 3.48 -16.13
N SER A 786 37.34 3.92 -15.73
CA SER A 786 38.13 3.32 -14.64
C SER A 786 37.59 3.59 -13.23
N GLU A 787 36.65 4.52 -13.06
CA GLU A 787 36.04 4.93 -11.77
C GLU A 787 34.57 4.49 -11.64
N LEU A 788 34.08 3.60 -12.51
CA LEU A 788 32.74 3.00 -12.40
C LEU A 788 32.68 1.99 -11.24
N ASN A 789 32.75 2.48 -10.00
CA ASN A 789 32.80 1.69 -8.77
C ASN A 789 31.57 1.87 -7.86
N VAL A 790 30.44 2.32 -8.42
CA VAL A 790 29.17 2.51 -7.70
C VAL A 790 29.23 3.58 -6.59
N ALA A 791 30.28 4.40 -6.53
CA ALA A 791 30.47 5.40 -5.47
C ALA A 791 29.53 6.62 -5.55
N SER A 792 28.92 6.86 -6.71
CA SER A 792 27.92 7.91 -6.92
C SER A 792 26.70 7.38 -7.68
N HIS A 793 25.56 8.04 -7.55
CA HIS A 793 24.35 7.66 -8.27
C HIS A 793 24.55 7.63 -9.79
N ALA A 794 25.18 8.66 -10.36
CA ALA A 794 25.52 8.69 -11.78
C ALA A 794 26.39 7.48 -12.18
N SER A 795 27.44 7.16 -11.40
CA SER A 795 28.30 6.00 -11.68
C SER A 795 27.55 4.66 -11.57
N LEU A 796 26.63 4.51 -10.62
CA LEU A 796 25.78 3.32 -10.47
C LEU A 796 24.89 3.14 -11.70
N ILE A 797 24.17 4.18 -12.09
CA ILE A 797 23.24 4.14 -13.22
C ILE A 797 23.97 3.92 -14.54
N THR A 798 25.12 4.57 -14.76
CA THR A 798 25.98 4.33 -15.94
C THR A 798 26.56 2.93 -15.95
N PHE A 799 27.07 2.43 -14.82
CA PHE A 799 27.58 1.05 -14.71
C PHE A 799 26.49 0.03 -15.06
N LEU A 800 25.30 0.17 -14.45
CA LEU A 800 24.17 -0.72 -14.71
C LEU A 800 23.71 -0.67 -16.16
N PHE A 801 23.59 0.52 -16.73
CA PHE A 801 23.21 0.68 -18.13
C PHE A 801 24.22 0.03 -19.08
N ASN A 802 25.52 0.32 -18.93
CA ASN A 802 26.57 -0.26 -19.77
C ASN A 802 26.58 -1.78 -19.65
N ARG A 803 26.52 -2.30 -18.43
CA ARG A 803 26.55 -3.74 -18.15
C ARG A 803 25.36 -4.48 -18.76
N LEU A 804 24.16 -3.89 -18.69
CA LEU A 804 22.94 -4.50 -19.23
C LEU A 804 22.80 -4.33 -20.75
N THR A 805 23.58 -3.44 -21.38
CA THR A 805 23.57 -3.18 -22.83
C THR A 805 24.80 -3.69 -23.59
N GLU A 806 25.88 -4.10 -22.90
CA GLU A 806 27.17 -4.55 -23.47
C GLU A 806 27.13 -5.80 -24.37
N LYS A 807 25.98 -6.45 -24.53
CA LYS A 807 25.80 -7.59 -25.47
C LYS A 807 26.03 -7.25 -26.95
N THR A 808 26.23 -5.99 -27.30
CA THR A 808 26.33 -5.54 -28.70
C THR A 808 27.75 -5.45 -29.25
N LYS A 809 28.81 -5.60 -28.44
CA LYS A 809 30.21 -5.40 -28.92
C LYS A 809 31.14 -6.61 -28.87
N SER A 810 30.81 -7.70 -28.17
CA SER A 810 31.66 -8.89 -28.11
C SER A 810 31.35 -9.87 -29.24
N THR A 811 32.27 -9.96 -30.20
CA THR A 811 32.36 -10.98 -31.25
C THR A 811 32.15 -12.40 -30.73
N MET A 812 31.56 -13.21 -31.61
CA MET A 812 31.33 -14.65 -31.51
C MET A 812 32.39 -15.41 -30.70
N THR A 813 31.95 -16.04 -29.59
CA THR A 813 32.48 -17.25 -28.90
C THR A 813 32.42 -17.14 -27.36
N SER A 814 31.22 -17.03 -26.78
CA SER A 814 30.94 -17.68 -25.49
C SER A 814 29.43 -17.82 -25.30
N THR A 815 29.03 -18.81 -24.50
CA THR A 815 27.67 -19.28 -24.27
C THR A 815 26.64 -18.15 -24.12
N LYS A 816 25.54 -18.24 -24.88
CA LYS A 816 24.40 -17.31 -24.83
C LYS A 816 23.76 -17.33 -23.43
N ARG A 817 24.28 -16.58 -22.45
CA ARG A 817 23.55 -16.29 -21.22
C ARG A 817 22.36 -15.39 -21.57
N GLY A 818 21.14 -15.79 -21.25
CA GLY A 818 19.92 -14.99 -21.46
C GLY A 818 19.96 -13.65 -20.71
N ASP A 819 19.17 -12.66 -21.12
CA ASP A 819 19.15 -11.30 -20.52
C ASP A 819 18.85 -11.33 -19.01
N ALA A 820 18.07 -12.31 -18.56
CA ALA A 820 17.79 -12.61 -17.15
C ALA A 820 19.05 -12.93 -16.33
N SER A 821 19.96 -13.69 -16.95
CA SER A 821 21.16 -14.20 -16.29
C SER A 821 22.19 -13.10 -16.08
N LEU A 822 22.32 -12.20 -17.06
CA LEU A 822 23.21 -11.04 -16.97
C LEU A 822 22.78 -10.07 -15.87
N ALA A 823 21.48 -9.79 -15.76
CA ALA A 823 20.99 -8.87 -14.75
C ALA A 823 21.11 -9.44 -13.33
N SER A 824 20.81 -10.73 -13.17
CA SER A 824 21.02 -11.44 -11.89
C SER A 824 22.49 -11.45 -11.47
N SER A 825 23.42 -11.73 -12.40
CA SER A 825 24.85 -11.66 -12.10
C SER A 825 25.33 -10.25 -11.79
N THR A 826 24.79 -9.24 -12.49
CA THR A 826 25.12 -7.83 -12.25
C THR A 826 24.69 -7.42 -10.85
N ALA A 827 23.48 -7.78 -10.42
CA ALA A 827 22.99 -7.47 -9.08
C ALA A 827 23.88 -8.08 -7.99
N LEU A 828 24.29 -9.34 -8.12
CA LEU A 828 25.17 -10.01 -7.15
C LEU A 828 26.58 -9.42 -7.14
N GLU A 829 27.06 -8.95 -8.29
CA GLU A 829 28.32 -8.21 -8.39
C GLU A 829 28.23 -6.95 -7.54
N ILE A 830 27.19 -6.12 -7.73
CA ILE A 830 27.07 -4.83 -7.04
C ILE A 830 26.54 -4.90 -5.60
N ALA A 831 25.89 -6.02 -5.22
CA ALA A 831 25.37 -6.26 -3.88
C ALA A 831 26.46 -6.21 -2.80
N LYS A 832 27.72 -6.47 -3.17
CA LYS A 832 28.87 -6.37 -2.26
C LYS A 832 29.11 -4.97 -1.72
N TRP A 833 28.69 -3.94 -2.45
CA TRP A 833 28.87 -2.54 -2.06
C TRP A 833 27.58 -1.88 -1.59
N THR A 834 26.42 -2.31 -2.11
CA THR A 834 25.14 -1.63 -1.89
C THR A 834 24.14 -2.43 -1.04
N GLY A 835 24.36 -3.73 -0.85
CA GLY A 835 23.36 -4.66 -0.35
C GLY A 835 22.51 -5.26 -1.47
N LEU A 836 21.96 -6.45 -1.22
CA LEU A 836 21.28 -7.22 -2.24
C LEU A 836 19.94 -6.60 -2.65
N THR A 837 19.11 -6.15 -1.71
CA THR A 837 17.84 -5.49 -2.05
C THR A 837 18.05 -4.24 -2.91
N GLN A 838 19.05 -3.43 -2.54
CA GLN A 838 19.39 -2.17 -3.19
C GLN A 838 19.91 -2.41 -4.61
N ALA A 839 20.80 -3.39 -4.76
CA ALA A 839 21.31 -3.83 -6.05
C ALA A 839 20.16 -4.27 -6.98
N MET A 840 19.31 -5.16 -6.48
CA MET A 840 18.21 -5.74 -7.25
C MET A 840 17.19 -4.69 -7.67
N PHE A 841 16.86 -3.75 -6.77
CA PHE A 841 15.98 -2.62 -7.08
C PHE A 841 16.46 -1.82 -8.29
N TRP A 842 17.72 -1.35 -8.27
CA TRP A 842 18.24 -0.51 -9.35
C TRP A 842 18.41 -1.28 -10.66
N VAL A 843 18.84 -2.54 -10.62
CA VAL A 843 18.92 -3.39 -11.81
C VAL A 843 17.53 -3.58 -12.43
N GLN A 844 16.50 -3.80 -11.61
CA GLN A 844 15.11 -3.92 -12.08
C GLN A 844 14.61 -2.61 -12.71
N GLN A 845 14.89 -1.45 -12.10
CA GLN A 845 14.49 -0.14 -12.66
C GLN A 845 15.14 0.11 -14.03
N ILE A 846 16.42 -0.23 -14.20
CA ILE A 846 17.11 -0.10 -15.50
C ILE A 846 16.55 -1.09 -16.53
N GLN A 847 16.24 -2.33 -16.15
CA GLN A 847 15.61 -3.27 -17.07
C GLN A 847 14.24 -2.80 -17.56
N ILE A 848 13.42 -2.25 -16.67
CA ILE A 848 12.12 -1.67 -17.04
C ILE A 848 12.32 -0.53 -18.04
N ALA A 849 13.33 0.32 -17.81
CA ALA A 849 13.67 1.42 -18.72
C ALA A 849 14.16 0.95 -20.11
N LEU A 850 14.88 -0.17 -20.16
CA LEU A 850 15.40 -0.79 -21.39
C LEU A 850 14.38 -1.67 -22.13
N ALA A 851 13.24 -1.97 -21.49
CA ALA A 851 12.30 -2.96 -21.97
C ALA A 851 11.77 -2.66 -23.37
N GLY A 852 12.10 -3.53 -24.33
CA GLY A 852 11.61 -3.45 -25.71
C GLY A 852 12.39 -2.53 -26.66
N ARG A 853 13.49 -1.89 -26.23
CA ARG A 853 14.30 -0.99 -27.09
C ARG A 853 15.79 -1.35 -27.07
N LYS A 854 16.21 -2.21 -28.01
CA LYS A 854 17.55 -2.82 -28.05
C LYS A 854 18.69 -1.92 -28.52
N GLU A 855 18.40 -0.74 -29.07
CA GLU A 855 19.40 0.20 -29.63
C GLU A 855 19.33 1.60 -28.99
N MET A 856 18.79 1.69 -27.76
CA MET A 856 18.66 2.96 -27.04
C MET A 856 20.00 3.39 -26.44
N GLY A 857 20.41 4.64 -26.68
CA GLY A 857 21.59 5.24 -26.03
C GLY A 857 21.35 5.63 -24.57
N PHE A 858 22.41 5.80 -23.77
CA PHE A 858 22.31 6.17 -22.35
C PHE A 858 21.46 7.43 -22.13
N GLU A 859 21.76 8.49 -22.87
CA GLU A 859 21.03 9.76 -22.78
C GLU A 859 19.54 9.62 -23.14
N GLU A 860 19.22 8.82 -24.15
CA GLU A 860 17.83 8.55 -24.54
C GLU A 860 17.09 7.76 -23.46
N CYS A 861 17.75 6.78 -22.84
CA CYS A 861 17.21 5.97 -21.75
C CYS A 861 16.85 6.83 -20.54
N ILE A 862 17.78 7.68 -20.10
CA ILE A 862 17.59 8.55 -18.94
C ILE A 862 16.52 9.62 -19.21
N LYS A 863 16.52 10.25 -20.39
CA LYS A 863 15.47 11.23 -20.75
C LYS A 863 14.08 10.59 -20.89
N GLY A 864 14.00 9.36 -21.37
CA GLY A 864 12.75 8.60 -21.44
C GLY A 864 12.25 8.09 -20.08
N ASN A 865 13.12 8.06 -19.06
CA ASN A 865 12.85 7.52 -17.73
C ASN A 865 13.45 8.43 -16.65
N SER A 866 13.07 9.70 -16.63
CA SER A 866 13.70 10.72 -15.76
C SER A 866 13.67 10.40 -14.26
N ARG A 867 12.72 9.56 -13.82
CA ARG A 867 12.68 9.00 -12.46
C ARG A 867 13.96 8.26 -12.04
N LEU A 868 14.73 7.70 -12.98
CA LEU A 868 16.01 7.04 -12.70
C LEU A 868 17.05 7.99 -12.11
N ALA A 869 16.92 9.30 -12.36
CA ALA A 869 17.82 10.30 -11.81
C ALA A 869 17.47 10.73 -10.37
N PHE A 870 16.33 10.29 -9.84
CA PHE A 870 15.92 10.58 -8.47
C PHE A 870 16.56 9.59 -7.50
N GLU A 871 17.55 10.03 -6.73
CA GLU A 871 18.32 9.19 -5.80
C GLU A 871 17.45 8.55 -4.71
N GLU A 872 16.42 9.27 -4.26
CA GLU A 872 15.45 8.80 -3.25
C GLU A 872 14.30 7.97 -3.85
N LEU A 873 14.37 7.58 -5.14
CA LEU A 873 13.38 6.69 -5.78
C LEU A 873 13.08 5.41 -4.97
N PRO A 874 14.06 4.75 -4.30
CA PRO A 874 13.76 3.61 -3.44
C PRO A 874 12.71 3.88 -2.37
N PHE A 875 12.66 5.10 -1.81
CA PHE A 875 11.76 5.43 -0.72
C PHE A 875 10.30 5.61 -1.16
N VAL A 876 10.03 5.63 -2.46
CA VAL A 876 8.66 5.45 -2.98
C VAL A 876 8.13 4.04 -2.67
N TYR A 877 9.03 3.04 -2.68
CA TYR A 877 8.69 1.62 -2.57
C TYR A 877 8.98 1.07 -1.15
N TYR A 878 10.07 1.54 -0.52
CA TYR A 878 10.56 1.02 0.76
C TYR A 878 10.53 2.09 1.86
N SER A 879 10.23 1.69 3.10
CA SER A 879 10.56 2.50 4.26
C SER A 879 12.08 2.58 4.45
N PRO A 880 12.60 3.72 4.97
CA PRO A 880 14.01 3.85 5.32
C PRO A 880 14.49 2.73 6.25
N GLN A 881 13.64 2.30 7.19
CA GLN A 881 13.93 1.22 8.13
C GLN A 881 14.14 -0.11 7.40
N LEU A 882 13.20 -0.51 6.52
CA LEU A 882 13.35 -1.74 5.75
C LEU A 882 14.56 -1.65 4.82
N TRP A 883 14.70 -0.55 4.09
CA TRP A 883 15.82 -0.30 3.17
C TRP A 883 17.19 -0.35 3.88
N GLY A 884 17.28 0.09 5.14
CA GLY A 884 18.52 0.09 5.93
C GLY A 884 18.74 -1.16 6.80
N SER A 885 17.87 -2.17 6.71
CA SER A 885 17.95 -3.37 7.54
C SER A 885 19.04 -4.35 7.10
N VAL A 886 19.51 -5.20 8.01
CA VAL A 886 20.44 -6.30 7.68
C VAL A 886 19.80 -7.28 6.71
N GLU A 887 18.50 -7.55 6.88
CA GLU A 887 17.74 -8.44 6.01
C GLU A 887 17.71 -7.92 4.57
N ALA A 888 17.56 -6.60 4.37
CA ALA A 888 17.63 -5.99 3.05
C ALA A 888 19.04 -5.96 2.46
N ARG A 889 20.08 -5.91 3.30
CA ARG A 889 21.47 -5.97 2.85
C ARG A 889 21.88 -7.39 2.43
N ASP A 890 21.55 -8.38 3.26
CA ASP A 890 22.03 -9.76 3.11
C ASP A 890 21.09 -10.60 2.23
N GLY A 891 19.82 -10.19 2.11
CA GLY A 891 18.76 -10.79 1.31
C GLY A 891 18.05 -9.79 0.39
N TYR A 892 17.09 -10.26 -0.40
CA TYR A 892 16.14 -9.40 -1.10
C TYR A 892 14.87 -9.30 -0.25
N VAL A 893 14.56 -8.12 0.26
CA VAL A 893 13.33 -7.87 1.03
C VAL A 893 12.34 -7.13 0.13
N MET A 894 11.06 -7.43 0.31
CA MET A 894 9.97 -6.82 -0.44
C MET A 894 9.74 -5.35 -0.04
N PRO A 895 9.28 -4.51 -0.98
CA PRO A 895 8.74 -3.19 -0.67
C PRO A 895 7.59 -3.28 0.34
N ASP A 896 7.63 -2.44 1.38
CA ASP A 896 6.58 -2.31 2.40
C ASP A 896 5.65 -1.11 2.15
N ARG A 897 5.92 -0.28 1.13
CA ARG A 897 5.06 0.86 0.74
C ARG A 897 4.29 0.61 -0.55
N GLN A 898 5.02 0.39 -1.66
CA GLN A 898 4.43 0.21 -2.99
C GLN A 898 5.07 -0.99 -3.68
N GLY A 899 4.26 -1.83 -4.34
CA GLY A 899 4.77 -3.00 -5.08
C GLY A 899 5.68 -2.60 -6.25
N LEU A 900 6.75 -3.38 -6.45
CA LEU A 900 7.64 -3.24 -7.61
C LEU A 900 7.05 -3.98 -8.81
N SER A 901 6.48 -3.24 -9.77
CA SER A 901 5.95 -3.84 -10.99
C SER A 901 7.07 -4.25 -11.96
N SER A 902 7.10 -5.51 -12.41
CA SER A 902 7.91 -5.95 -13.58
C SER A 902 7.21 -5.71 -14.93
N ILE A 903 6.05 -5.02 -14.91
CA ILE A 903 5.25 -4.76 -16.11
C ILE A 903 5.92 -3.64 -16.90
N VAL A 904 6.20 -3.90 -18.18
CA VAL A 904 6.60 -2.89 -19.15
C VAL A 904 5.37 -2.02 -19.45
N PRO A 905 5.33 -0.74 -19.05
CA PRO A 905 4.27 0.15 -19.48
C PRO A 905 4.50 0.41 -20.97
N GLY A 906 3.72 -0.23 -21.86
CA GLY A 906 3.93 -0.04 -23.31
C GLY A 906 3.27 -1.03 -24.28
N LYS A 907 2.46 -1.99 -23.83
CA LYS A 907 1.55 -2.74 -24.71
C LYS A 907 0.13 -2.81 -24.17
N VAL A 908 -0.35 -1.73 -23.56
CA VAL A 908 -1.78 -1.44 -23.63
C VAL A 908 -1.98 -0.90 -25.04
N LYS A 909 -2.74 -1.61 -25.89
CA LYS A 909 -3.12 -1.08 -27.20
C LYS A 909 -3.86 0.24 -26.98
N GLN A 910 -3.21 1.34 -27.34
CA GLN A 910 -3.77 2.46 -28.10
C GLN A 910 -2.64 3.27 -28.71
#